data_AF-A0A1Y4S8S3-F1
#
_entry.id   AF-A0A1Y4S8S3-F1
#
_cell.length_a   1.000
_cell.length_b   1.000
_cell.length_c   1.000
_cell.angle_alpha   90.00
_cell.angle_beta   90.00
_cell.angle_gamma   90.00
#
_symmetry.space_group_name_H-M   'P 1'
#
loop_
_entity.id
_entity.type
_entity.pdbx_description
1 polymer ?
#
loop_
_entity_poly.entity_id
_entity_poly.type
_entity_poly.pdbx_seq_one_letter_code
_entity_poly.pdbx_strand_id
1 'polypeptide(L)'
;MDDQLKSEYLISYAIIITKICDTEYATLEDAVKYVKNGETITLLDNVPNATGIAIQSGKNFTIDFAGYTYTLVGPGAGSFGTETNGFQLLQGSNITFKNGTIRIAKDARNIKRIIQNYSNLTLEDMQIYSENQKDNEDYTLSINNGNVIFKGNTSIITTSSDIIAFDICKFSSYPSAHVTFDESYTGKITGKIVYDSPDANTHSLTIKGDGHFAGIDKLEKAAANPNINVYGGTYNDTDALKYLQSGGQITVDLNSDVKDDLVVPKNTTVTLNLNGYTISNISNHTINNKGTLDINGEGIIDNVTHQKAAINNELGATATLNGGTYTRSKENGSNSADNGVNPYYNIVNHGTMTINENVVVKQDGQFSSLLENGWYSGSQNTSGTPSVLTINGGTFSGGLNTIKNDDYGQLTINNGTFENVSQAALLNWNIATVNGGTFTSDNSNVILNGRLDDTMDQGILTITGGKFVAAQDKDVIAKMGDGNADSLNRIEITGGTYSSDVSQYVDSHYQVHYVDGEYIIAPMTTKITLSSAQENIHVGDSLTLKATVEPTDSLDAVTWSSSDNTVATVDANGKVTAIGAGKATITAKAGNQTATCEVTVYEVESDVEAPFIDTSKPVDEVTVGINDKESQQNISDTLTSIVDDITNGKEVTSVSDETVENIKEAIENGQVISTEVQVTPVKETEVNAQDKKVLEDYIDENVNIAQYLDINILVKADDQVIEEVNELDKEVTFTVAIPEDLMKEGRTFYVIRVHDGKAEKLETVENEDGTLTFKTDKFSTYALAYEDAQESITTPITPVQPAQPGQSQDDVKGETVVTPDNNQQVTNTQNTQETTKEPKTGDTSNIALYGAMALISLGLVGAIVLKKKVSKK
;
A
#
# COMPACT_ATOMS: atom_id res chain seq x y z
N MET A 1 -75.78 14.48 56.37
CA MET A 1 -76.36 15.68 55.73
C MET A 1 -75.17 16.46 55.25
N ASP A 2 -74.86 16.58 53.98
CA ASP A 2 -75.33 16.00 52.72
C ASP A 2 -74.19 16.35 51.75
N ASP A 3 -73.80 15.40 50.90
CA ASP A 3 -73.12 15.58 49.60
C ASP A 3 -72.41 14.28 49.23
N GLN A 4 -73.25 13.31 48.87
CA GLN A 4 -72.92 12.36 47.83
C GLN A 4 -72.75 13.10 46.48
N LEU A 5 -72.03 12.45 45.56
CA LEU A 5 -71.99 12.69 44.11
C LEU A 5 -71.00 13.75 43.61
N LYS A 6 -69.76 13.32 43.37
CA LYS A 6 -69.04 13.59 42.11
C LYS A 6 -68.11 12.43 41.78
N SER A 7 -68.70 11.37 41.26
CA SER A 7 -68.00 10.42 40.38
C SER A 7 -67.76 11.14 39.05
N GLU A 8 -66.57 11.71 38.86
CA GLU A 8 -66.16 12.13 37.53
C GLU A 8 -65.62 10.91 36.78
N TYR A 9 -66.43 10.49 35.81
CA TYR A 9 -66.06 9.68 34.67
C TYR A 9 -64.70 10.15 34.10
N LEU A 10 -63.62 9.45 34.41
CA LEU A 10 -62.49 9.40 33.48
C LEU A 10 -62.97 8.64 32.27
N ILE A 11 -63.34 9.37 31.22
CA ILE A 11 -63.47 8.82 29.88
C ILE A 11 -62.06 8.34 29.53
N SER A 12 -61.80 7.07 29.79
CA SER A 12 -60.73 6.30 29.17
C SER A 12 -60.94 6.45 27.67
N TYR A 13 -60.18 7.35 27.04
CA TYR A 13 -60.00 7.26 25.60
C TYR A 13 -59.35 5.90 25.38
N ALA A 14 -60.10 4.97 24.79
CA ALA A 14 -59.55 3.70 24.36
C ALA A 14 -58.32 4.03 23.50
N ILE A 15 -57.14 3.59 23.94
CA ILE A 15 -55.93 3.77 23.16
C ILE A 15 -56.16 3.00 21.87
N ILE A 16 -56.23 3.71 20.76
CA ILE A 16 -56.43 3.13 19.43
C ILE A 16 -55.04 2.76 18.92
N ILE A 17 -54.86 1.47 18.65
CA ILE A 17 -53.53 0.92 18.34
C ILE A 17 -53.44 0.50 16.86
N THR A 18 -54.58 0.20 16.22
CA THR A 18 -54.60 -0.26 14.83
C THR A 18 -55.81 0.27 14.07
N LYS A 19 -55.75 0.26 12.73
CA LYS A 19 -56.89 0.56 11.86
C LYS A 19 -56.98 -0.38 10.65
N ILE A 20 -58.17 -0.49 10.09
CA ILE A 20 -58.45 -1.09 8.78
C ILE A 20 -59.21 -0.04 7.98
N CYS A 21 -58.63 0.43 6.88
CA CYS A 21 -59.11 1.62 6.18
C CYS A 21 -59.27 2.78 7.19
N ASP A 22 -60.51 3.28 7.39
CA ASP A 22 -60.83 4.35 8.34
C ASP A 22 -61.41 3.83 9.67
N THR A 23 -61.55 2.52 9.84
CA THR A 23 -62.09 1.92 11.07
C THR A 23 -60.99 1.62 12.06
N GLU A 24 -61.10 2.17 13.25
CA GLU A 24 -60.11 2.09 14.33
C GLU A 24 -60.42 0.97 15.33
N TYR A 25 -59.37 0.30 15.83
CA TYR A 25 -59.46 -0.80 16.79
C TYR A 25 -58.48 -0.57 17.95
N ALA A 26 -58.94 -0.88 19.17
CA ALA A 26 -58.14 -0.74 20.38
C ALA A 26 -56.98 -1.76 20.47
N THR A 27 -57.10 -2.90 19.78
CA THR A 27 -56.08 -3.96 19.80
C THR A 27 -55.89 -4.56 18.40
N LEU A 28 -54.70 -5.11 18.15
CA LEU A 28 -54.43 -5.88 16.93
C LEU A 28 -55.31 -7.14 16.85
N GLU A 29 -55.59 -7.78 18.00
CA GLU A 29 -56.46 -8.95 18.07
C GLU A 29 -57.88 -8.66 17.56
N ASP A 30 -58.43 -7.50 17.93
CA ASP A 30 -59.75 -7.09 17.47
C ASP A 30 -59.73 -6.76 15.99
N ALA A 31 -58.73 -6.04 15.47
CA ALA A 31 -58.61 -5.80 14.04
C ALA A 31 -58.55 -7.12 13.23
N VAL A 32 -57.80 -8.13 13.70
CA VAL A 32 -57.73 -9.46 13.07
C VAL A 32 -59.08 -10.17 13.01
N LYS A 33 -60.00 -9.93 13.96
CA LYS A 33 -61.35 -10.51 13.91
C LYS A 33 -62.18 -9.94 12.76
N TYR A 34 -62.01 -8.66 12.44
CA TYR A 34 -62.84 -7.92 11.49
C TYR A 34 -62.23 -7.74 10.09
N VAL A 35 -60.93 -7.95 9.92
CA VAL A 35 -60.25 -7.84 8.63
C VAL A 35 -60.83 -8.81 7.59
N LYS A 36 -61.07 -8.28 6.39
CA LYS A 36 -61.52 -9.04 5.23
C LYS A 36 -60.35 -9.45 4.35
N ASN A 37 -60.62 -10.40 3.45
CA ASN A 37 -59.60 -10.87 2.55
C ASN A 37 -59.10 -9.75 1.62
N GLY A 38 -57.78 -9.54 1.57
CA GLY A 38 -57.10 -8.51 0.80
C GLY A 38 -56.93 -7.16 1.50
N GLU A 39 -57.52 -6.97 2.69
CA GLU A 39 -57.37 -5.72 3.44
C GLU A 39 -56.02 -5.63 4.17
N THR A 40 -55.67 -4.43 4.62
CA THR A 40 -54.47 -4.16 5.44
C THR A 40 -54.90 -3.65 6.81
N ILE A 41 -54.36 -4.26 7.86
CA ILE A 41 -54.35 -3.72 9.21
C ILE A 41 -53.09 -2.87 9.35
N THR A 42 -53.23 -1.61 9.77
CA THR A 42 -52.08 -0.71 9.99
C THR A 42 -51.95 -0.39 11.46
N LEU A 43 -50.75 -0.55 12.04
CA LEU A 43 -50.44 -0.06 13.39
C LEU A 43 -50.33 1.47 13.39
N LEU A 44 -50.77 2.08 14.48
CA LEU A 44 -50.80 3.53 14.65
C LEU A 44 -49.81 4.04 15.72
N ASP A 45 -49.31 3.14 16.58
CA ASP A 45 -48.32 3.43 17.61
C ASP A 45 -47.58 2.14 18.02
N ASN A 46 -46.51 2.29 18.80
CA ASN A 46 -45.83 1.20 19.47
C ASN A 46 -46.75 0.47 20.45
N VAL A 47 -46.59 -0.85 20.54
CA VAL A 47 -47.36 -1.72 21.43
C VAL A 47 -46.43 -2.33 22.48
N PRO A 48 -46.16 -1.64 23.61
CA PRO A 48 -45.17 -2.08 24.60
C PRO A 48 -45.61 -3.28 25.43
N ASN A 49 -46.93 -3.53 25.53
CA ASN A 49 -47.54 -4.58 26.36
C ASN A 49 -48.36 -5.53 25.52
N ALA A 50 -47.75 -6.07 24.47
CA ALA A 50 -48.46 -6.85 23.48
C ALA A 50 -48.73 -8.28 23.94
N THR A 51 -49.94 -8.76 23.65
CA THR A 51 -50.32 -10.16 23.74
C THR A 51 -50.04 -10.89 22.43
N GLY A 52 -49.96 -12.21 22.49
CA GLY A 52 -49.82 -13.03 21.29
C GLY A 52 -51.10 -13.07 20.46
N ILE A 53 -50.95 -13.19 19.14
CA ILE A 53 -52.06 -13.18 18.18
C ILE A 53 -52.20 -14.53 17.46
N ALA A 54 -53.39 -15.12 17.49
CA ALA A 54 -53.71 -16.33 16.73
C ALA A 54 -54.52 -15.98 15.47
N ILE A 55 -53.98 -16.28 14.29
CA ILE A 55 -54.67 -16.10 13.01
C ILE A 55 -55.25 -17.44 12.57
N GLN A 56 -56.58 -17.50 12.51
CA GLN A 56 -57.33 -18.69 12.13
C GLN A 56 -57.12 -19.07 10.65
N SER A 57 -57.45 -20.31 10.30
CA SER A 57 -57.36 -20.80 8.92
C SER A 57 -58.23 -20.01 7.93
N GLY A 58 -57.79 -19.93 6.68
CA GLY A 58 -58.56 -19.34 5.57
C GLY A 58 -58.53 -17.81 5.50
N LYS A 59 -57.56 -17.17 6.16
CA LYS A 59 -57.41 -15.72 6.21
C LYS A 59 -56.43 -15.21 5.16
N ASN A 60 -56.70 -14.07 4.53
CA ASN A 60 -55.80 -13.48 3.55
C ASN A 60 -55.68 -11.96 3.76
N PHE A 61 -54.63 -11.44 4.39
CA PHE A 61 -54.52 -10.00 4.65
C PHE A 61 -53.09 -9.58 4.99
N THR A 62 -52.87 -8.27 5.05
CA THR A 62 -51.59 -7.66 5.45
C THR A 62 -51.69 -7.04 6.83
N ILE A 63 -50.63 -7.19 7.63
CA ILE A 63 -50.36 -6.36 8.81
C ILE A 63 -49.18 -5.46 8.47
N ASP A 64 -49.45 -4.17 8.32
CA ASP A 64 -48.46 -3.13 8.17
C ASP A 64 -48.15 -2.53 9.54
N PHE A 65 -46.95 -2.75 10.04
CA PHE A 65 -46.50 -2.23 11.32
C PHE A 65 -46.15 -0.72 11.25
N ALA A 66 -46.11 -0.13 10.05
CA ALA A 66 -45.90 1.30 9.80
C ALA A 66 -44.69 1.92 10.54
N GLY A 67 -43.63 1.13 10.72
CA GLY A 67 -42.39 1.49 11.44
C GLY A 67 -42.46 1.28 12.95
N TYR A 68 -43.63 0.93 13.50
CA TYR A 68 -43.81 0.75 14.94
C TYR A 68 -43.33 -0.61 15.45
N THR A 69 -43.09 -0.65 16.76
CA THR A 69 -42.63 -1.84 17.49
C THR A 69 -43.77 -2.54 18.21
N TYR A 70 -43.90 -3.84 18.00
CA TYR A 70 -44.81 -4.73 18.73
C TYR A 70 -44.02 -5.56 19.75
N THR A 71 -44.12 -5.21 21.03
CA THR A 71 -43.32 -5.79 22.12
C THR A 71 -44.13 -6.80 22.91
N LEU A 72 -43.81 -8.08 22.77
CA LEU A 72 -44.50 -9.20 23.39
C LEU A 72 -44.17 -9.30 24.88
N VAL A 73 -45.19 -9.21 25.74
CA VAL A 73 -45.09 -9.43 27.20
C VAL A 73 -45.84 -10.70 27.63
N GLY A 74 -46.88 -11.06 26.88
CA GLY A 74 -47.73 -12.22 27.14
C GLY A 74 -49.15 -11.85 27.64
N PRO A 75 -50.09 -12.81 27.70
CA PRO A 75 -49.93 -14.22 27.32
C PRO A 75 -49.67 -14.40 25.82
N GLY A 76 -48.93 -15.45 25.46
CA GLY A 76 -48.72 -15.80 24.05
C GLY A 76 -49.94 -16.48 23.41
N ALA A 77 -49.95 -16.59 22.09
CA ALA A 77 -50.93 -17.32 21.30
C ALA A 77 -50.59 -18.83 21.25
N GLY A 78 -51.60 -19.66 21.49
CA GLY A 78 -51.43 -21.11 21.61
C GLY A 78 -52.72 -21.79 22.04
N SER A 79 -52.81 -23.10 21.85
CA SER A 79 -53.83 -23.92 22.50
C SER A 79 -53.53 -24.07 24.00
N PHE A 80 -54.56 -24.31 24.80
CA PHE A 80 -54.37 -24.57 26.23
C PHE A 80 -53.46 -25.79 26.45
N GLY A 81 -52.35 -25.61 27.18
CA GLY A 81 -51.36 -26.66 27.43
C GLY A 81 -50.30 -26.86 26.33
N THR A 82 -50.30 -26.04 25.28
CA THR A 82 -49.24 -26.04 24.24
C THR A 82 -48.28 -24.87 24.42
N GLU A 83 -47.28 -24.82 23.56
CA GLU A 83 -46.31 -23.73 23.47
C GLU A 83 -47.02 -22.39 23.21
N THR A 84 -46.58 -21.32 23.90
CA THR A 84 -47.14 -19.98 23.78
C THR A 84 -46.24 -19.11 22.91
N ASN A 85 -46.78 -18.58 21.82
CA ASN A 85 -46.05 -17.91 20.73
C ASN A 85 -46.40 -16.42 20.65
N GLY A 86 -45.59 -15.62 19.97
CA GLY A 86 -45.97 -14.25 19.62
C GLY A 86 -47.11 -14.22 18.61
N PHE A 87 -46.95 -14.93 17.51
CA PHE A 87 -47.94 -15.10 16.45
C PHE A 87 -48.11 -16.58 16.13
N GLN A 88 -49.35 -17.05 16.05
CA GLN A 88 -49.68 -18.39 15.60
C GLN A 88 -50.52 -18.32 14.32
N LEU A 89 -49.95 -18.78 13.21
CA LEU A 89 -50.55 -18.66 11.87
C LEU A 89 -51.04 -20.04 11.42
N LEU A 90 -52.36 -20.24 11.34
CA LEU A 90 -52.93 -21.54 10.98
C LEU A 90 -53.02 -21.76 9.46
N GLN A 91 -52.99 -23.03 9.04
CA GLN A 91 -52.95 -23.42 7.63
C GLN A 91 -54.08 -22.85 6.77
N GLY A 92 -53.81 -22.72 5.47
CA GLY A 92 -54.78 -22.22 4.49
C GLY A 92 -54.91 -20.70 4.47
N SER A 93 -54.01 -19.98 5.14
CA SER A 93 -53.97 -18.52 5.18
C SER A 93 -52.81 -17.97 4.33
N ASN A 94 -52.95 -16.73 3.84
CA ASN A 94 -51.92 -15.95 3.15
C ASN A 94 -51.72 -14.64 3.91
N ILE A 95 -50.63 -14.52 4.66
CA ILE A 95 -50.43 -13.39 5.59
C ILE A 95 -49.17 -12.64 5.17
N THR A 96 -49.24 -11.31 5.14
CA THR A 96 -48.07 -10.46 4.95
C THR A 96 -47.84 -9.65 6.22
N PHE A 97 -46.64 -9.69 6.79
CA PHE A 97 -46.19 -8.71 7.78
C PHE A 97 -45.20 -7.77 7.11
N LYS A 98 -45.38 -6.46 7.27
CA LYS A 98 -44.45 -5.51 6.70
C LYS A 98 -44.16 -4.27 7.54
N ASN A 99 -43.02 -3.65 7.29
CA ASN A 99 -42.60 -2.34 7.80
C ASN A 99 -42.66 -2.22 9.33
N GLY A 100 -41.83 -2.94 10.08
CA GLY A 100 -41.75 -2.66 11.52
C GLY A 100 -41.03 -3.70 12.32
N THR A 101 -41.19 -3.62 13.65
CA THR A 101 -40.38 -4.39 14.59
C THR A 101 -41.24 -5.30 15.45
N ILE A 102 -40.82 -6.55 15.65
CA ILE A 102 -41.38 -7.46 16.65
C ILE A 102 -40.26 -7.87 17.60
N ARG A 103 -40.49 -7.73 18.91
CA ARG A 103 -39.52 -8.15 19.94
C ARG A 103 -40.18 -8.70 21.18
N ILE A 104 -39.39 -9.34 22.05
CA ILE A 104 -39.84 -9.88 23.33
C ILE A 104 -39.35 -8.98 24.47
N ALA A 105 -40.26 -8.65 25.40
CA ALA A 105 -39.90 -7.87 26.59
C ALA A 105 -38.99 -8.65 27.53
N LYS A 106 -38.10 -7.95 28.24
CA LYS A 106 -37.15 -8.52 29.22
C LYS A 106 -37.80 -9.40 30.29
N ASP A 107 -39.03 -9.04 30.71
CA ASP A 107 -39.76 -9.74 31.76
C ASP A 107 -40.80 -10.74 31.22
N ALA A 108 -40.89 -10.92 29.89
CA ALA A 108 -41.67 -12.01 29.32
C ALA A 108 -41.06 -13.35 29.74
N ARG A 109 -41.92 -14.31 30.12
CA ARG A 109 -41.47 -15.63 30.62
C ARG A 109 -42.09 -16.81 29.87
N ASN A 110 -42.93 -16.56 28.88
CA ASN A 110 -43.71 -17.58 28.20
C ASN A 110 -43.66 -17.53 26.68
N ILE A 111 -42.97 -16.60 26.03
CA ILE A 111 -42.89 -16.60 24.56
C ILE A 111 -41.82 -17.60 24.11
N LYS A 112 -42.25 -18.72 23.53
CA LYS A 112 -41.37 -19.78 23.02
C LYS A 112 -40.88 -19.54 21.60
N ARG A 113 -41.74 -19.00 20.72
CA ARG A 113 -41.39 -18.60 19.35
C ARG A 113 -42.06 -17.27 19.05
N ILE A 114 -41.41 -16.39 18.29
CA ILE A 114 -42.04 -15.14 17.87
C ILE A 114 -43.11 -15.43 16.83
N ILE A 115 -42.82 -16.28 15.84
CA ILE A 115 -43.80 -16.71 14.85
C ILE A 115 -43.79 -18.24 14.75
N GLN A 116 -44.94 -18.84 15.06
CA GLN A 116 -45.26 -20.22 14.73
C GLN A 116 -46.08 -20.23 13.44
N ASN A 117 -45.47 -20.64 12.32
CA ASN A 117 -46.09 -20.58 11.01
C ASN A 117 -46.54 -21.95 10.49
N TYR A 118 -47.82 -22.02 10.11
CA TYR A 118 -48.38 -23.11 9.31
C TYR A 118 -49.04 -22.59 8.01
N SER A 119 -48.85 -21.32 7.65
CA SER A 119 -49.51 -20.59 6.56
C SER A 119 -48.54 -20.20 5.45
N ASN A 120 -49.06 -19.65 4.36
CA ASN A 120 -48.22 -18.83 3.48
C ASN A 120 -47.95 -17.49 4.18
N LEU A 121 -46.68 -17.09 4.23
CA LEU A 121 -46.22 -15.91 4.96
C LEU A 121 -45.30 -15.08 4.06
N THR A 122 -45.48 -13.77 4.06
CA THR A 122 -44.50 -12.82 3.49
C THR A 122 -44.04 -11.88 4.60
N LEU A 123 -42.73 -11.74 4.75
CA LEU A 123 -42.09 -10.78 5.64
C LEU A 123 -41.34 -9.76 4.78
N GLU A 124 -41.72 -8.49 4.89
CA GLU A 124 -41.20 -7.40 4.06
C GLU A 124 -40.79 -6.22 4.95
N ASP A 125 -39.51 -5.85 4.95
CA ASP A 125 -38.98 -4.77 5.80
C ASP A 125 -39.29 -4.94 7.30
N MET A 126 -39.20 -6.18 7.79
CA MET A 126 -39.47 -6.54 9.19
C MET A 126 -38.18 -6.71 10.00
N GLN A 127 -38.13 -6.21 11.23
CA GLN A 127 -37.04 -6.45 12.18
C GLN A 127 -37.55 -7.33 13.32
N ILE A 128 -37.02 -8.55 13.45
CA ILE A 128 -37.50 -9.54 14.42
C ILE A 128 -36.36 -9.87 15.38
N TYR A 129 -36.63 -9.69 16.67
CA TYR A 129 -35.63 -9.69 17.73
C TYR A 129 -35.96 -10.76 18.77
N SER A 130 -35.15 -11.82 18.84
CA SER A 130 -35.37 -12.96 19.74
C SER A 130 -34.79 -12.78 21.13
N GLU A 131 -34.16 -11.65 21.45
CA GLU A 131 -33.65 -11.44 22.79
C GLU A 131 -34.76 -11.64 23.83
N ASN A 132 -34.45 -12.35 24.92
CA ASN A 132 -35.40 -12.74 25.96
C ASN A 132 -36.41 -13.84 25.58
N GLN A 133 -36.26 -14.51 24.43
CA GLN A 133 -37.05 -15.70 24.13
C GLN A 133 -36.84 -16.78 25.20
N LYS A 134 -37.92 -17.48 25.54
CA LYS A 134 -37.87 -18.57 26.50
C LYS A 134 -37.05 -19.75 25.93
N ASP A 135 -36.51 -20.57 26.83
CA ASP A 135 -35.88 -21.85 26.50
C ASP A 135 -34.62 -21.69 25.60
N ASN A 136 -33.82 -20.64 25.84
CA ASN A 136 -32.54 -20.35 25.15
C ASN A 136 -32.66 -20.11 23.64
N GLU A 137 -33.69 -19.38 23.19
CA GLU A 137 -33.87 -19.01 21.77
C GLU A 137 -33.99 -20.20 20.82
N ASP A 138 -34.64 -21.29 21.26
CA ASP A 138 -34.95 -22.45 20.42
C ASP A 138 -36.01 -22.08 19.36
N TYR A 139 -35.54 -21.62 18.19
CA TYR A 139 -36.30 -21.14 17.02
C TYR A 139 -36.98 -19.77 17.20
N THR A 140 -36.46 -18.72 16.56
CA THR A 140 -37.15 -17.42 16.53
C THR A 140 -38.46 -17.51 15.73
N LEU A 141 -38.38 -18.14 14.56
CA LEU A 141 -39.50 -18.55 13.73
C LEU A 141 -39.51 -20.09 13.62
N SER A 142 -40.68 -20.71 13.63
CA SER A 142 -40.85 -22.11 13.23
C SER A 142 -41.70 -22.18 11.97
N ILE A 143 -41.13 -22.76 10.91
CA ILE A 143 -41.76 -22.82 9.58
C ILE A 143 -42.14 -24.28 9.30
N ASN A 144 -43.34 -24.64 9.72
CA ASN A 144 -43.82 -26.02 9.66
C ASN A 144 -44.70 -26.31 8.44
N ASN A 145 -45.17 -25.27 7.74
CA ASN A 145 -45.96 -25.42 6.52
C ASN A 145 -46.01 -24.12 5.69
N GLY A 146 -46.26 -24.24 4.39
CA GLY A 146 -46.58 -23.15 3.48
C GLY A 146 -45.37 -22.52 2.78
N ASN A 147 -45.65 -21.52 1.94
CA ASN A 147 -44.65 -20.72 1.25
C ASN A 147 -44.32 -19.48 2.10
N VAL A 148 -43.07 -19.36 2.55
CA VAL A 148 -42.55 -18.22 3.30
C VAL A 148 -41.59 -17.42 2.43
N ILE A 149 -41.87 -16.13 2.27
CA ILE A 149 -41.07 -15.23 1.43
C ILE A 149 -40.50 -14.11 2.30
N PHE A 150 -39.18 -13.92 2.25
CA PHE A 150 -38.45 -12.81 2.86
C PHE A 150 -38.10 -11.78 1.78
N LYS A 151 -38.40 -10.51 2.06
CA LYS A 151 -38.24 -9.38 1.14
C LYS A 151 -37.63 -8.17 1.84
N GLY A 152 -36.99 -7.30 1.06
CA GLY A 152 -36.46 -6.03 1.53
C GLY A 152 -35.48 -6.19 2.68
N ASN A 153 -35.42 -5.18 3.55
CA ASN A 153 -34.58 -5.22 4.75
C ASN A 153 -35.33 -5.96 5.87
N THR A 154 -35.56 -7.25 5.67
CA THR A 154 -36.13 -8.13 6.70
C THR A 154 -35.02 -8.85 7.46
N SER A 155 -34.99 -8.73 8.79
CA SER A 155 -33.97 -9.35 9.62
C SER A 155 -34.56 -10.19 10.74
N ILE A 156 -33.89 -11.31 11.03
CA ILE A 156 -34.05 -12.11 12.24
C ILE A 156 -32.75 -11.99 13.03
N ILE A 157 -32.82 -11.31 14.18
CA ILE A 157 -31.70 -10.99 15.04
C ILE A 157 -31.78 -11.88 16.29
N THR A 158 -30.87 -12.84 16.35
CA THR A 158 -30.55 -13.74 17.45
C THR A 158 -29.39 -13.22 18.29
N THR A 159 -29.24 -13.70 19.53
CA THR A 159 -28.13 -13.28 20.40
C THR A 159 -26.78 -13.92 20.07
N SER A 160 -26.77 -14.95 19.22
CA SER A 160 -25.56 -15.65 18.74
C SER A 160 -25.83 -16.31 17.37
N SER A 161 -24.76 -16.53 16.60
CA SER A 161 -24.78 -17.29 15.34
C SER A 161 -25.08 -18.77 15.51
N ASP A 162 -24.84 -19.33 16.71
CA ASP A 162 -25.11 -20.74 16.99
C ASP A 162 -26.60 -21.03 17.23
N ILE A 163 -27.41 -19.99 17.39
CA ILE A 163 -28.84 -20.09 17.64
C ILE A 163 -29.58 -20.35 16.33
N ILE A 164 -30.58 -21.23 16.38
CA ILE A 164 -31.41 -21.52 15.22
C ILE A 164 -32.40 -20.37 15.02
N ALA A 165 -32.24 -19.61 13.93
CA ALA A 165 -33.18 -18.57 13.56
C ALA A 165 -34.54 -19.18 13.18
N PHE A 166 -34.49 -20.20 12.31
CA PHE A 166 -35.63 -21.04 11.93
C PHE A 166 -35.18 -22.33 11.26
N ASP A 167 -36.09 -23.29 11.20
CA ASP A 167 -35.94 -24.54 10.47
C ASP A 167 -36.87 -24.66 9.25
N ILE A 168 -36.45 -25.48 8.29
CA ILE A 168 -37.31 -26.04 7.24
C ILE A 168 -37.59 -27.49 7.61
N CYS A 169 -38.68 -27.72 8.35
CA CYS A 169 -39.01 -29.01 8.95
C CYS A 169 -40.25 -29.69 8.37
N LYS A 170 -40.17 -31.01 8.19
CA LYS A 170 -41.37 -31.85 7.98
C LYS A 170 -42.04 -32.14 9.30
N PHE A 171 -42.98 -31.28 9.67
CA PHE A 171 -43.73 -31.42 10.91
C PHE A 171 -45.04 -32.20 10.71
N SER A 172 -45.20 -33.33 11.41
CA SER A 172 -46.46 -34.07 11.50
C SER A 172 -47.07 -34.40 10.11
N SER A 173 -48.36 -34.11 9.91
CA SER A 173 -49.09 -34.30 8.65
C SER A 173 -49.08 -33.09 7.72
N TYR A 174 -48.28 -32.04 8.00
CA TYR A 174 -48.25 -30.86 7.15
C TYR A 174 -47.52 -31.16 5.83
N PRO A 175 -48.06 -30.69 4.68
CA PRO A 175 -47.63 -31.16 3.37
C PRO A 175 -46.26 -30.65 2.92
N SER A 176 -45.92 -29.39 3.15
CA SER A 176 -44.73 -28.76 2.58
C SER A 176 -44.32 -27.48 3.29
N ALA A 177 -43.03 -27.15 3.27
CA ALA A 177 -42.51 -25.85 3.71
C ALA A 177 -41.46 -25.33 2.71
N HIS A 178 -41.74 -24.19 2.09
CA HIS A 178 -40.86 -23.58 1.09
C HIS A 178 -40.45 -22.19 1.55
N VAL A 179 -39.15 -21.96 1.75
CA VAL A 179 -38.61 -20.66 2.15
C VAL A 179 -37.86 -20.04 0.99
N THR A 180 -38.20 -18.79 0.66
CA THR A 180 -37.55 -18.01 -0.40
C THR A 180 -37.11 -16.66 0.13
N PHE A 181 -35.83 -16.35 0.00
CA PHE A 181 -35.30 -14.99 0.06
C PHE A 181 -35.25 -14.48 -1.37
N ASP A 182 -36.15 -13.56 -1.72
CA ASP A 182 -36.28 -13.09 -3.10
C ASP A 182 -35.13 -12.15 -3.49
N GLU A 183 -35.14 -11.72 -4.75
CA GLU A 183 -34.10 -10.83 -5.29
C GLU A 183 -34.02 -9.46 -4.58
N SER A 184 -35.05 -9.06 -3.82
CA SER A 184 -35.08 -7.79 -3.07
C SER A 184 -34.53 -7.90 -1.65
N TYR A 185 -34.24 -9.12 -1.18
CA TYR A 185 -33.84 -9.36 0.20
C TYR A 185 -32.43 -8.85 0.50
N THR A 186 -32.33 -7.90 1.44
CA THR A 186 -31.08 -7.21 1.85
C THR A 186 -30.80 -7.33 3.35
N GLY A 187 -31.71 -7.93 4.12
CA GLY A 187 -31.64 -7.98 5.58
C GLY A 187 -30.66 -9.02 6.13
N LYS A 188 -30.76 -9.30 7.44
CA LYS A 188 -29.80 -10.14 8.16
C LYS A 188 -30.49 -11.28 8.91
N ILE A 189 -30.02 -12.52 8.71
CA ILE A 189 -30.33 -13.66 9.57
C ILE A 189 -29.08 -13.96 10.40
N THR A 190 -29.04 -13.49 11.64
CA THR A 190 -27.84 -13.62 12.48
C THR A 190 -27.72 -14.98 13.14
N GLY A 191 -28.77 -15.82 13.09
CA GLY A 191 -28.74 -17.21 13.54
C GLY A 191 -28.70 -18.19 12.36
N LYS A 192 -28.47 -19.47 12.65
CA LYS A 192 -28.43 -20.53 11.64
C LYS A 192 -29.79 -20.81 11.03
N ILE A 193 -29.81 -21.04 9.72
CA ILE A 193 -30.94 -21.64 9.02
C ILE A 193 -30.73 -23.15 9.03
N VAL A 194 -31.69 -23.91 9.55
CA VAL A 194 -31.56 -25.36 9.66
C VAL A 194 -32.47 -26.06 8.66
N TYR A 195 -31.90 -26.84 7.75
CA TYR A 195 -32.67 -27.74 6.89
C TYR A 195 -32.74 -29.13 7.55
N ASP A 196 -33.95 -29.55 7.93
CA ASP A 196 -34.15 -30.79 8.69
C ASP A 196 -35.05 -31.82 8.00
N SER A 197 -35.73 -31.43 6.92
CA SER A 197 -36.75 -32.25 6.30
C SER A 197 -36.16 -33.49 5.59
N PRO A 198 -36.73 -34.69 5.80
CA PRO A 198 -36.33 -35.90 5.09
C PRO A 198 -36.85 -35.94 3.63
N ASP A 199 -37.64 -34.95 3.20
CA ASP A 199 -38.34 -34.95 1.90
C ASP A 199 -38.06 -33.68 1.10
N ALA A 200 -37.06 -33.74 0.21
CA ALA A 200 -36.62 -32.65 -0.63
C ALA A 200 -37.61 -32.25 -1.75
N ASN A 201 -38.64 -33.05 -2.02
CA ASN A 201 -39.66 -32.71 -3.03
C ASN A 201 -40.72 -31.76 -2.48
N THR A 202 -40.90 -31.76 -1.15
CA THR A 202 -41.93 -30.98 -0.47
C THR A 202 -41.37 -29.87 0.40
N HIS A 203 -40.05 -29.84 0.61
CA HIS A 203 -39.40 -28.83 1.44
C HIS A 203 -38.24 -28.21 0.68
N SER A 204 -38.08 -26.90 0.73
CA SER A 204 -37.02 -26.22 -0.01
C SER A 204 -36.59 -24.90 0.62
N LEU A 205 -35.33 -24.54 0.40
CA LEU A 205 -34.76 -23.22 0.69
C LEU A 205 -34.19 -22.63 -0.60
N THR A 206 -34.57 -21.40 -0.94
CA THR A 206 -34.03 -20.66 -2.08
C THR A 206 -33.56 -19.28 -1.64
N ILE A 207 -32.31 -18.93 -1.95
CA ILE A 207 -31.72 -17.63 -1.59
C ILE A 207 -31.25 -16.92 -2.86
N LYS A 208 -31.80 -15.74 -3.14
CA LYS A 208 -31.47 -14.95 -4.34
C LYS A 208 -30.96 -13.54 -4.05
N GLY A 209 -31.43 -12.90 -2.98
CA GLY A 209 -31.00 -11.56 -2.57
C GLY A 209 -29.59 -11.51 -1.99
N ASP A 210 -29.11 -10.31 -1.71
CA ASP A 210 -27.76 -9.98 -1.25
C ASP A 210 -27.63 -9.84 0.29
N GLY A 211 -28.66 -10.27 1.03
CA GLY A 211 -28.65 -10.23 2.49
C GLY A 211 -27.58 -11.11 3.16
N HIS A 212 -27.47 -10.97 4.48
CA HIS A 212 -26.42 -11.61 5.29
C HIS A 212 -26.97 -12.78 6.11
N PHE A 213 -26.21 -13.86 6.19
CA PHE A 213 -26.60 -15.11 6.83
C PHE A 213 -25.48 -15.65 7.71
N ALA A 214 -25.82 -16.11 8.91
CA ALA A 214 -24.84 -16.77 9.76
C ALA A 214 -24.34 -18.10 9.18
N GLY A 215 -25.24 -18.90 8.59
CA GLY A 215 -24.90 -20.22 8.06
C GLY A 215 -26.14 -21.05 7.68
N ILE A 216 -25.90 -22.15 6.96
CA ILE A 216 -26.93 -23.12 6.55
C ILE A 216 -26.53 -24.51 7.04
N ASP A 217 -27.20 -25.01 8.07
CA ASP A 217 -26.96 -26.33 8.63
C ASP A 217 -27.91 -27.37 8.02
N LYS A 218 -27.38 -28.57 7.71
CA LYS A 218 -28.17 -29.75 7.36
C LYS A 218 -28.11 -30.78 8.48
N LEU A 219 -29.26 -31.14 9.06
CA LEU A 219 -29.29 -32.18 10.11
C LEU A 219 -29.18 -33.60 9.51
N GLU A 220 -28.71 -34.55 10.32
CA GLU A 220 -28.53 -35.96 9.92
C GLU A 220 -29.84 -36.60 9.39
N LYS A 221 -30.98 -36.26 9.99
CA LYS A 221 -32.30 -36.76 9.58
C LYS A 221 -32.83 -36.18 8.27
N ALA A 222 -32.18 -35.13 7.75
CA ALA A 222 -32.62 -34.47 6.53
C ALA A 222 -32.38 -35.34 5.29
N ALA A 223 -33.02 -34.99 4.18
CA ALA A 223 -32.77 -35.62 2.89
C ALA A 223 -31.27 -35.57 2.55
N ALA A 224 -30.73 -36.67 2.01
CA ALA A 224 -29.32 -36.75 1.63
C ALA A 224 -28.92 -35.60 0.68
N ASN A 225 -29.80 -35.31 -0.29
CA ASN A 225 -29.74 -34.18 -1.20
C ASN A 225 -30.89 -33.20 -0.87
N PRO A 226 -30.69 -32.26 0.06
CA PRO A 226 -31.73 -31.31 0.41
C PRO A 226 -31.97 -30.34 -0.76
N ASN A 227 -33.20 -29.85 -0.92
CA ASN A 227 -33.53 -28.89 -1.97
C ASN A 227 -33.19 -27.47 -1.51
N ILE A 228 -31.89 -27.17 -1.49
CA ILE A 228 -31.33 -25.87 -1.13
C ILE A 228 -30.67 -25.29 -2.37
N ASN A 229 -31.09 -24.09 -2.76
CA ASN A 229 -30.60 -23.40 -3.95
C ASN A 229 -30.12 -21.99 -3.55
N VAL A 230 -28.81 -21.76 -3.64
CA VAL A 230 -28.19 -20.46 -3.33
C VAL A 230 -27.75 -19.78 -4.63
N TYR A 231 -28.12 -18.52 -4.81
CA TYR A 231 -27.74 -17.67 -5.94
C TYR A 231 -27.09 -16.34 -5.50
N GLY A 232 -27.31 -15.92 -4.25
CA GLY A 232 -26.91 -14.61 -3.72
C GLY A 232 -26.66 -14.66 -2.22
N GLY A 233 -26.00 -13.63 -1.68
CA GLY A 233 -25.88 -13.39 -0.24
C GLY A 233 -24.45 -13.39 0.30
N THR A 234 -24.33 -12.96 1.55
CA THR A 234 -23.09 -12.99 2.33
C THR A 234 -23.23 -13.97 3.50
N TYR A 235 -22.24 -14.83 3.69
CA TYR A 235 -22.27 -15.94 4.65
C TYR A 235 -21.09 -15.89 5.60
N ASN A 236 -21.28 -16.22 6.87
CA ASN A 236 -20.17 -16.24 7.84
C ASN A 236 -19.35 -17.56 7.82
N ASP A 237 -19.85 -18.56 7.08
CA ASP A 237 -19.24 -19.87 6.92
C ASP A 237 -19.19 -20.29 5.44
N THR A 238 -18.54 -21.42 5.18
CA THR A 238 -18.36 -21.95 3.82
C THR A 238 -19.46 -22.91 3.37
N ASP A 239 -20.47 -23.20 4.21
CA ASP A 239 -21.45 -24.26 3.91
C ASP A 239 -22.37 -23.91 2.75
N ALA A 240 -22.60 -22.61 2.51
CA ALA A 240 -23.36 -22.13 1.35
C ALA A 240 -22.78 -22.59 0.00
N LEU A 241 -21.45 -22.82 -0.09
CA LEU A 241 -20.78 -23.30 -1.31
C LEU A 241 -21.34 -24.65 -1.79
N LYS A 242 -21.80 -25.50 -0.86
CA LYS A 242 -22.37 -26.83 -1.16
C LYS A 242 -23.69 -26.73 -1.93
N TYR A 243 -24.34 -25.57 -1.89
CA TYR A 243 -25.67 -25.32 -2.44
C TYR A 243 -25.68 -24.24 -3.53
N LEU A 244 -24.51 -23.68 -3.86
CA LEU A 244 -24.36 -22.60 -4.83
C LEU A 244 -24.68 -23.09 -6.24
N GLN A 245 -25.66 -22.45 -6.86
CA GLN A 245 -26.16 -22.80 -8.19
C GLN A 245 -25.40 -22.04 -9.29
N SER A 246 -25.41 -22.59 -10.51
CA SER A 246 -24.86 -21.92 -11.70
C SER A 246 -25.47 -20.53 -11.88
N GLY A 247 -24.62 -19.53 -12.14
CA GLY A 247 -24.98 -18.11 -12.22
C GLY A 247 -25.02 -17.41 -10.87
N GLY A 248 -24.83 -18.12 -9.75
CA GLY A 248 -24.82 -17.54 -8.42
C GLY A 248 -23.55 -16.77 -8.08
N GLN A 249 -23.70 -15.75 -7.25
CA GLN A 249 -22.63 -14.92 -6.72
C GLN A 249 -22.79 -14.78 -5.21
N ILE A 250 -21.79 -15.18 -4.43
CA ILE A 250 -21.83 -15.06 -2.97
C ILE A 250 -20.54 -14.48 -2.41
N THR A 251 -20.65 -13.93 -1.21
CA THR A 251 -19.51 -13.56 -0.36
C THR A 251 -19.48 -14.48 0.85
N VAL A 252 -18.28 -14.92 1.25
CA VAL A 252 -18.02 -15.65 2.49
C VAL A 252 -17.11 -14.79 3.36
N ASP A 253 -17.63 -14.30 4.48
CA ASP A 253 -16.91 -13.56 5.50
C ASP A 253 -16.55 -14.51 6.65
N LEU A 254 -15.35 -15.10 6.62
CA LEU A 254 -14.99 -16.04 7.67
C LEU A 254 -15.03 -15.40 9.05
N ASN A 255 -15.60 -16.13 10.01
CA ASN A 255 -15.64 -15.77 11.43
C ASN A 255 -14.99 -16.82 12.33
N SER A 256 -14.46 -17.89 11.74
CA SER A 256 -13.85 -19.03 12.41
C SER A 256 -12.97 -19.81 11.44
N ASP A 257 -12.05 -20.61 11.98
CA ASP A 257 -11.23 -21.51 11.18
C ASP A 257 -12.10 -22.60 10.53
N VAL A 258 -11.82 -22.89 9.26
CA VAL A 258 -12.54 -23.88 8.46
C VAL A 258 -11.66 -25.11 8.26
N LYS A 259 -12.27 -26.28 8.42
CA LYS A 259 -11.65 -27.56 8.05
C LYS A 259 -12.55 -28.30 7.07
N ASP A 260 -12.37 -28.05 5.77
CA ASP A 260 -13.16 -28.65 4.70
C ASP A 260 -12.39 -28.64 3.36
N ASP A 261 -12.80 -29.50 2.42
CA ASP A 261 -12.29 -29.53 1.05
C ASP A 261 -13.19 -28.64 0.16
N LEU A 262 -12.84 -27.36 0.00
CA LEU A 262 -13.73 -26.40 -0.65
C LEU A 262 -13.76 -26.55 -2.17
N VAL A 263 -14.95 -26.36 -2.75
CA VAL A 263 -15.15 -26.35 -4.21
C VAL A 263 -15.90 -25.09 -4.59
N VAL A 264 -15.33 -24.30 -5.50
CA VAL A 264 -16.04 -23.20 -6.18
C VAL A 264 -16.66 -23.77 -7.45
N PRO A 265 -18.00 -23.85 -7.55
CA PRO A 265 -18.65 -24.48 -8.70
C PRO A 265 -18.46 -23.70 -10.01
N LYS A 266 -18.58 -24.40 -11.13
CA LYS A 266 -18.51 -23.79 -12.47
C LYS A 266 -19.62 -22.77 -12.69
N ASN A 267 -19.30 -21.68 -13.40
CA ASN A 267 -20.21 -20.57 -13.69
C ASN A 267 -20.74 -19.87 -12.42
N THR A 268 -19.95 -19.81 -11.36
CA THR A 268 -20.30 -19.09 -10.12
C THR A 268 -19.20 -18.10 -9.77
N THR A 269 -19.53 -17.12 -8.94
CA THR A 269 -18.56 -16.15 -8.40
C THR A 269 -18.57 -16.24 -6.89
N VAL A 270 -17.40 -16.44 -6.29
CA VAL A 270 -17.22 -16.54 -4.85
C VAL A 270 -16.17 -15.54 -4.43
N THR A 271 -16.56 -14.60 -3.57
CA THR A 271 -15.63 -13.75 -2.83
C THR A 271 -15.43 -14.35 -1.45
N LEU A 272 -14.19 -14.61 -1.07
CA LEU A 272 -13.79 -15.20 0.21
C LEU A 272 -12.93 -14.20 0.98
N ASN A 273 -13.50 -13.65 2.04
CA ASN A 273 -12.79 -12.76 2.97
C ASN A 273 -12.27 -13.59 4.13
N LEU A 274 -10.94 -13.70 4.23
CA LEU A 274 -10.30 -14.59 5.19
C LEU A 274 -10.36 -14.09 6.63
N ASN A 275 -10.40 -12.77 6.84
CA ASN A 275 -10.59 -12.13 8.16
C ASN A 275 -9.66 -12.65 9.28
N GLY A 276 -8.45 -13.08 8.93
CA GLY A 276 -7.44 -13.62 9.85
C GLY A 276 -7.59 -15.13 10.15
N TYR A 277 -8.60 -15.80 9.60
CA TYR A 277 -8.87 -17.21 9.84
C TYR A 277 -8.12 -18.14 8.88
N THR A 278 -8.03 -19.41 9.28
CA THR A 278 -7.38 -20.47 8.51
C THR A 278 -8.41 -21.38 7.85
N ILE A 279 -8.19 -21.71 6.57
CA ILE A 279 -8.86 -22.82 5.91
C ILE A 279 -7.85 -23.95 5.73
N SER A 280 -8.20 -25.14 6.22
CA SER A 280 -7.42 -26.35 6.05
C SER A 280 -8.26 -27.46 5.42
N ASN A 281 -7.64 -28.27 4.57
CA ASN A 281 -8.31 -29.39 3.92
C ASN A 281 -8.45 -30.64 4.82
N ILE A 282 -9.29 -31.57 4.38
CA ILE A 282 -9.49 -32.89 4.99
C ILE A 282 -8.83 -33.97 4.15
N SER A 283 -9.10 -34.00 2.84
CA SER A 283 -8.70 -35.11 1.96
C SER A 283 -8.33 -34.73 0.53
N ASN A 284 -8.69 -33.52 0.10
CA ASN A 284 -8.52 -33.04 -1.28
C ASN A 284 -7.79 -31.69 -1.31
N HIS A 285 -7.77 -30.95 -2.41
CA HIS A 285 -7.26 -29.57 -2.42
C HIS A 285 -8.00 -28.71 -1.37
N THR A 286 -7.31 -27.75 -0.75
CA THR A 286 -7.96 -26.83 0.19
C THR A 286 -9.03 -26.02 -0.50
N ILE A 287 -8.73 -25.50 -1.70
CA ILE A 287 -9.74 -24.95 -2.60
C ILE A 287 -9.53 -25.51 -4.01
N ASN A 288 -10.57 -26.14 -4.55
CA ASN A 288 -10.66 -26.47 -5.96
C ASN A 288 -11.59 -25.49 -6.68
N ASN A 289 -11.02 -24.60 -7.49
CA ASN A 289 -11.75 -23.57 -8.20
C ASN A 289 -12.13 -24.00 -9.62
N LYS A 290 -13.44 -23.99 -9.92
CA LYS A 290 -14.01 -24.24 -11.24
C LYS A 290 -14.76 -23.03 -11.81
N GLY A 291 -14.87 -21.95 -11.04
CA GLY A 291 -15.64 -20.75 -11.35
C GLY A 291 -14.76 -19.50 -11.29
N THR A 292 -15.27 -18.44 -10.67
CA THR A 292 -14.54 -17.21 -10.36
C THR A 292 -14.36 -17.10 -8.86
N LEU A 293 -13.12 -16.93 -8.41
CA LEU A 293 -12.74 -16.90 -7.00
C LEU A 293 -11.92 -15.65 -6.71
N ASP A 294 -12.39 -14.81 -5.80
CA ASP A 294 -11.62 -13.70 -5.25
C ASP A 294 -11.32 -13.98 -3.77
N ILE A 295 -10.05 -13.97 -3.36
CA ILE A 295 -9.65 -14.17 -1.96
C ILE A 295 -9.07 -12.87 -1.43
N ASN A 296 -9.60 -12.37 -0.32
CA ASN A 296 -9.21 -11.09 0.26
C ASN A 296 -8.83 -11.21 1.74
N GLY A 297 -8.05 -10.22 2.19
CA GLY A 297 -7.71 -10.05 3.61
C GLY A 297 -6.60 -10.98 4.09
N GLU A 298 -6.18 -10.76 5.33
CA GLU A 298 -5.21 -11.62 6.01
C GLU A 298 -5.86 -12.96 6.40
N GLY A 299 -5.04 -14.00 6.56
CA GLY A 299 -5.48 -15.36 6.90
C GLY A 299 -4.60 -16.41 6.24
N ILE A 300 -4.95 -17.68 6.40
CA ILE A 300 -4.12 -18.79 5.90
C ILE A 300 -4.97 -19.77 5.10
N ILE A 301 -4.55 -20.08 3.86
CA ILE A 301 -5.02 -21.25 3.12
C ILE A 301 -3.93 -22.31 3.23
N ASP A 302 -4.18 -23.32 4.05
CA ASP A 302 -3.23 -24.38 4.34
C ASP A 302 -3.67 -25.71 3.73
N ASN A 303 -2.78 -26.32 2.97
CA ASN A 303 -2.91 -27.71 2.58
C ASN A 303 -2.16 -28.61 3.58
N VAL A 304 -2.94 -29.27 4.45
CA VAL A 304 -2.50 -30.26 5.43
C VAL A 304 -2.59 -31.71 4.96
N THR A 305 -2.95 -31.94 3.69
CA THR A 305 -2.97 -33.28 3.08
C THR A 305 -1.81 -33.49 2.11
N HIS A 306 -1.44 -34.74 1.89
CA HIS A 306 -0.41 -35.10 0.92
C HIS A 306 -0.95 -35.01 -0.52
N GLN A 307 -0.07 -34.61 -1.44
CA GLN A 307 -0.28 -34.58 -2.91
C GLN A 307 -1.47 -33.73 -3.37
N LYS A 308 -1.67 -32.59 -2.72
CA LYS A 308 -2.72 -31.62 -3.01
C LYS A 308 -2.18 -30.21 -2.86
N ALA A 309 -2.83 -29.28 -3.54
CA ALA A 309 -2.53 -27.86 -3.54
C ALA A 309 -3.38 -27.13 -2.49
N ALA A 310 -2.88 -26.00 -1.99
CA ALA A 310 -3.70 -25.03 -1.29
C ALA A 310 -4.77 -24.48 -2.24
N ILE A 311 -4.38 -24.12 -3.47
CA ILE A 311 -5.30 -23.69 -4.53
C ILE A 311 -5.07 -24.50 -5.79
N ASN A 312 -6.13 -25.10 -6.32
CA ASN A 312 -6.17 -25.67 -7.67
C ASN A 312 -7.15 -24.86 -8.54
N ASN A 313 -6.64 -24.09 -9.50
CA ASN A 313 -7.44 -23.30 -10.43
C ASN A 313 -7.61 -24.09 -11.75
N GLU A 314 -8.79 -24.63 -12.00
CA GLU A 314 -9.05 -25.49 -13.16
C GLU A 314 -9.09 -24.69 -14.48
N LEU A 315 -9.00 -25.42 -15.60
CA LEU A 315 -9.13 -24.85 -16.94
C LEU A 315 -10.45 -24.09 -17.10
N GLY A 316 -10.36 -22.82 -17.50
CA GLY A 316 -11.49 -21.92 -17.69
C GLY A 316 -12.00 -21.26 -16.40
N ALA A 317 -11.38 -21.53 -15.24
CA ALA A 317 -11.63 -20.83 -13.99
C ALA A 317 -10.75 -19.57 -13.87
N THR A 318 -11.22 -18.60 -13.08
CA THR A 318 -10.51 -17.36 -12.77
C THR A 318 -10.28 -17.26 -11.27
N ALA A 319 -9.07 -16.87 -10.84
CA ALA A 319 -8.74 -16.63 -9.45
C ALA A 319 -7.99 -15.30 -9.25
N THR A 320 -8.41 -14.50 -8.27
CA THR A 320 -7.69 -13.30 -7.83
C THR A 320 -7.30 -13.45 -6.36
N LEU A 321 -6.01 -13.37 -6.06
CA LEU A 321 -5.49 -13.46 -4.70
C LEU A 321 -5.05 -12.05 -4.25
N ASN A 322 -5.80 -11.44 -3.34
CA ASN A 322 -5.61 -10.07 -2.85
C ASN A 322 -4.97 -9.99 -1.46
N GLY A 323 -4.64 -11.12 -0.85
CA GLY A 323 -4.01 -11.19 0.46
C GLY A 323 -3.91 -12.63 0.98
N GLY A 324 -3.35 -12.76 2.18
CA GLY A 324 -3.28 -14.03 2.89
C GLY A 324 -2.02 -14.85 2.61
N THR A 325 -1.84 -15.91 3.39
CA THR A 325 -0.73 -16.85 3.29
C THR A 325 -1.20 -18.17 2.71
N TYR A 326 -0.55 -18.65 1.66
CA TYR A 326 -0.82 -19.92 1.02
C TYR A 326 0.33 -20.88 1.32
N THR A 327 0.04 -22.02 1.94
CA THR A 327 1.08 -22.92 2.44
C THR A 327 0.67 -24.39 2.38
N ARG A 328 1.67 -25.26 2.53
CA ARG A 328 1.53 -26.71 2.71
C ARG A 328 2.22 -27.11 4.01
N SER A 329 1.59 -26.87 5.15
CA SER A 329 2.26 -26.93 6.46
C SER A 329 2.75 -28.32 6.89
N LYS A 330 2.21 -29.39 6.29
CA LYS A 330 2.62 -30.78 6.57
C LYS A 330 3.55 -31.38 5.51
N GLU A 331 4.15 -30.54 4.68
CA GLU A 331 5.18 -31.00 3.75
C GLU A 331 6.40 -31.50 4.51
N ASN A 332 6.85 -32.72 4.21
CA ASN A 332 8.01 -33.36 4.86
C ASN A 332 9.14 -33.70 3.87
N GLY A 333 8.97 -33.40 2.57
CA GLY A 333 9.98 -33.68 1.56
C GLY A 333 11.18 -32.72 1.68
N SER A 334 12.39 -33.28 1.83
CA SER A 334 13.60 -32.49 2.06
C SER A 334 14.34 -32.14 0.77
N ASN A 335 14.21 -32.94 -0.29
CA ASN A 335 14.78 -32.70 -1.63
C ASN A 335 14.16 -33.66 -2.67
N SER A 336 14.64 -33.62 -3.91
CA SER A 336 14.15 -34.48 -5.00
C SER A 336 14.35 -35.98 -4.79
N ALA A 337 15.37 -36.40 -4.03
CA ALA A 337 15.67 -37.80 -3.72
C ALA A 337 14.91 -38.31 -2.48
N ASP A 338 14.58 -37.42 -1.53
CA ASP A 338 13.80 -37.68 -0.32
C ASP A 338 12.54 -36.80 -0.31
N ASN A 339 11.68 -37.05 -1.31
CA ASN A 339 10.54 -36.22 -1.65
C ASN A 339 9.29 -36.44 -0.78
N GLY A 340 9.39 -37.25 0.28
CA GLY A 340 8.27 -37.57 1.17
C GLY A 340 7.03 -38.15 0.46
N VAL A 341 7.15 -38.60 -0.80
CA VAL A 341 6.08 -39.07 -1.68
C VAL A 341 5.06 -37.98 -2.10
N ASN A 342 5.50 -36.72 -2.26
CA ASN A 342 4.55 -35.60 -2.31
C ASN A 342 4.61 -34.65 -3.54
N PRO A 343 4.68 -35.08 -4.82
CA PRO A 343 5.07 -34.29 -6.01
C PRO A 343 4.30 -32.98 -6.35
N TYR A 344 3.33 -32.55 -5.55
CA TYR A 344 2.37 -31.51 -5.91
C TYR A 344 2.81 -30.08 -5.57
N TYR A 345 2.30 -29.11 -6.33
CA TYR A 345 2.56 -27.69 -6.14
C TYR A 345 1.67 -27.08 -5.03
N ASN A 346 2.08 -25.96 -4.44
CA ASN A 346 1.25 -25.23 -3.46
C ASN A 346 0.09 -24.51 -4.16
N ILE A 347 0.39 -23.87 -5.28
CA ILE A 347 -0.61 -23.28 -6.18
C ILE A 347 -0.48 -23.93 -7.56
N VAL A 348 -1.61 -24.39 -8.10
CA VAL A 348 -1.73 -24.89 -9.47
C VAL A 348 -2.66 -23.98 -10.25
N ASN A 349 -2.18 -23.48 -11.38
CA ASN A 349 -2.97 -22.66 -12.31
C ASN A 349 -3.02 -23.26 -13.72
N HIS A 350 -4.21 -23.78 -14.07
CA HIS A 350 -4.58 -24.16 -15.43
C HIS A 350 -5.55 -23.17 -16.10
N GLY A 351 -5.99 -22.15 -15.36
CA GLY A 351 -6.96 -21.14 -15.80
C GLY A 351 -6.31 -19.77 -15.94
N THR A 352 -7.03 -18.73 -15.50
CA THR A 352 -6.50 -17.36 -15.36
C THR A 352 -6.33 -17.03 -13.88
N MET A 353 -5.16 -16.53 -13.49
CA MET A 353 -4.88 -16.16 -12.11
C MET A 353 -4.17 -14.81 -12.02
N THR A 354 -4.57 -14.00 -11.05
CA THR A 354 -3.86 -12.77 -10.64
C THR A 354 -3.46 -12.88 -9.18
N ILE A 355 -2.20 -12.58 -8.86
CA ILE A 355 -1.67 -12.54 -7.49
C ILE A 355 -1.18 -11.12 -7.20
N ASN A 356 -1.70 -10.50 -6.14
CA ASN A 356 -1.38 -9.12 -5.77
C ASN A 356 -0.39 -9.00 -4.60
N GLU A 357 0.07 -7.78 -4.35
CA GLU A 357 1.22 -7.45 -3.49
C GLU A 357 1.18 -8.00 -2.06
N ASN A 358 0.01 -8.16 -1.47
CA ASN A 358 -0.16 -8.59 -0.08
C ASN A 358 -0.24 -10.11 0.09
N VAL A 359 0.07 -10.87 -0.96
CA VAL A 359 0.05 -12.34 -0.94
C VAL A 359 1.40 -12.89 -0.51
N VAL A 360 1.37 -13.89 0.38
CA VAL A 360 2.52 -14.69 0.76
C VAL A 360 2.29 -16.14 0.31
N VAL A 361 3.21 -16.69 -0.48
CA VAL A 361 3.21 -18.11 -0.84
C VAL A 361 4.50 -18.71 -0.32
N LYS A 362 4.41 -19.71 0.55
CA LYS A 362 5.62 -20.29 1.15
C LYS A 362 5.51 -21.79 1.35
N GLN A 363 6.66 -22.47 1.23
CA GLN A 363 6.77 -23.89 1.50
C GLN A 363 8.22 -24.26 1.86
N ASP A 364 8.40 -24.93 2.99
CA ASP A 364 9.74 -25.36 3.43
C ASP A 364 10.28 -26.54 2.60
N GLY A 365 9.39 -27.38 2.07
CA GLY A 365 9.76 -28.54 1.26
C GLY A 365 10.33 -28.16 -0.10
N GLN A 366 11.36 -28.89 -0.55
CA GLN A 366 12.20 -28.53 -1.71
C GLN A 366 12.09 -29.51 -2.89
N PHE A 367 11.04 -30.31 -2.96
CA PHE A 367 10.93 -31.40 -3.95
C PHE A 367 10.02 -31.08 -5.15
N SER A 368 8.99 -30.22 -4.99
CA SER A 368 8.15 -29.72 -6.08
C SER A 368 8.11 -28.21 -6.04
N SER A 369 7.78 -27.61 -7.17
CA SER A 369 7.80 -26.15 -7.28
C SER A 369 6.69 -25.56 -6.42
N LEU A 370 6.90 -24.34 -5.95
CA LEU A 370 5.92 -23.67 -5.10
C LEU A 370 4.66 -23.32 -5.91
N LEU A 371 4.83 -22.77 -7.11
CA LEU A 371 3.75 -22.44 -8.03
C LEU A 371 3.95 -23.12 -9.40
N GLU A 372 2.86 -23.65 -9.96
CA GLU A 372 2.76 -24.08 -11.36
C GLU A 372 1.79 -23.18 -12.12
N ASN A 373 2.24 -22.67 -13.27
CA ASN A 373 1.40 -22.06 -14.28
C ASN A 373 1.61 -22.79 -15.62
N GLY A 374 0.56 -23.36 -16.18
CA GLY A 374 0.68 -24.26 -17.32
C GLY A 374 0.55 -25.71 -16.89
N TRP A 375 1.00 -26.63 -17.74
CA TRP A 375 0.78 -28.06 -17.54
C TRP A 375 2.10 -28.81 -17.46
N TYR A 376 2.25 -29.67 -16.45
CA TYR A 376 3.36 -30.63 -16.39
C TYR A 376 3.56 -31.44 -17.67
N SER A 377 2.47 -31.75 -18.38
CA SER A 377 2.53 -32.26 -19.74
C SER A 377 1.47 -31.60 -20.60
N GLY A 378 1.88 -30.95 -21.68
CA GLY A 378 1.01 -30.26 -22.63
C GLY A 378 0.01 -31.21 -23.31
N SER A 379 0.27 -32.52 -23.30
CA SER A 379 -0.70 -33.53 -23.74
C SER A 379 -1.98 -33.57 -22.88
N GLN A 380 -1.90 -33.11 -21.63
CA GLN A 380 -3.05 -32.97 -20.73
C GLN A 380 -3.94 -31.79 -21.13
N ASN A 381 -3.36 -30.76 -21.77
CA ASN A 381 -4.09 -29.62 -22.30
C ASN A 381 -4.71 -29.92 -23.67
N THR A 382 -5.75 -30.76 -23.68
CA THR A 382 -6.48 -31.11 -24.91
C THR A 382 -7.16 -29.93 -25.61
N SER A 383 -7.30 -28.79 -24.93
CA SER A 383 -7.92 -27.58 -25.48
C SER A 383 -6.94 -26.66 -26.22
N GLY A 384 -5.65 -26.76 -25.93
CA GLY A 384 -4.62 -25.81 -26.38
C GLY A 384 -4.76 -24.40 -25.79
N THR A 385 -5.64 -24.20 -24.81
CA THR A 385 -5.86 -22.89 -24.15
C THR A 385 -4.71 -22.61 -23.18
N PRO A 386 -4.04 -21.46 -23.26
CA PRO A 386 -2.97 -21.12 -22.33
C PRO A 386 -3.46 -20.98 -20.88
N SER A 387 -2.57 -21.30 -19.93
CA SER A 387 -2.75 -20.93 -18.53
C SER A 387 -2.10 -19.56 -18.32
N VAL A 388 -2.87 -18.60 -17.81
CA VAL A 388 -2.43 -17.20 -17.69
C VAL A 388 -2.23 -16.86 -16.23
N LEU A 389 -1.04 -16.39 -15.87
CA LEU A 389 -0.70 -15.93 -14.54
C LEU A 389 -0.10 -14.53 -14.60
N THR A 390 -0.70 -13.60 -13.85
CA THR A 390 -0.13 -12.28 -13.57
C THR A 390 0.22 -12.16 -12.10
N ILE A 391 1.47 -11.81 -11.79
CA ILE A 391 1.94 -11.53 -10.43
C ILE A 391 2.29 -10.05 -10.35
N ASN A 392 1.49 -9.29 -9.59
CA ASN A 392 1.70 -7.86 -9.39
C ASN A 392 2.66 -7.55 -8.24
N GLY A 393 2.91 -8.51 -7.36
CA GLY A 393 3.75 -8.40 -6.17
C GLY A 393 3.60 -9.63 -5.28
N GLY A 394 4.09 -9.54 -4.05
CA GLY A 394 3.99 -10.61 -3.05
C GLY A 394 5.34 -11.19 -2.67
N THR A 395 5.30 -12.11 -1.70
CA THR A 395 6.49 -12.84 -1.22
C THR A 395 6.34 -14.32 -1.52
N PHE A 396 7.33 -14.88 -2.21
CA PHE A 396 7.33 -16.27 -2.66
C PHE A 396 8.64 -16.92 -2.21
N SER A 397 8.55 -17.89 -1.31
CA SER A 397 9.74 -18.52 -0.72
C SER A 397 9.64 -20.04 -0.71
N GLY A 398 10.66 -20.68 -1.29
CA GLY A 398 10.83 -22.14 -1.24
C GLY A 398 10.32 -22.90 -2.46
N GLY A 399 10.05 -24.20 -2.30
CA GLY A 399 9.83 -25.13 -3.40
C GLY A 399 11.12 -25.54 -4.13
N LEU A 400 11.01 -26.53 -5.02
CA LEU A 400 12.10 -26.90 -5.95
C LEU A 400 12.42 -25.72 -6.85
N ASN A 401 11.42 -25.20 -7.56
CA ASN A 401 11.45 -23.87 -8.15
C ASN A 401 10.41 -22.99 -7.44
N THR A 402 10.67 -21.70 -7.32
CA THR A 402 9.68 -20.79 -6.73
C THR A 402 8.50 -20.58 -7.69
N ILE A 403 8.79 -20.42 -8.99
CA ILE A 403 7.78 -20.42 -10.05
C ILE A 403 8.19 -21.38 -11.15
N LYS A 404 7.24 -22.22 -11.57
CA LYS A 404 7.34 -23.02 -12.78
C LYS A 404 6.27 -22.58 -13.79
N ASN A 405 6.72 -21.95 -14.88
CA ASN A 405 5.90 -21.62 -16.05
C ASN A 405 6.09 -22.70 -17.11
N ASP A 406 5.18 -23.65 -17.14
CA ASP A 406 5.29 -24.93 -17.86
C ASP A 406 4.61 -24.88 -19.24
N ASP A 407 4.39 -26.04 -19.86
CA ASP A 407 3.74 -26.19 -21.16
C ASP A 407 2.43 -25.37 -21.21
N TYR A 408 2.26 -24.55 -22.25
CA TYR A 408 1.14 -23.61 -22.42
C TYR A 408 1.01 -22.51 -21.34
N GLY A 409 2.02 -22.32 -20.48
CA GLY A 409 2.06 -21.25 -19.50
C GLY A 409 2.36 -19.88 -20.11
N GLN A 410 1.57 -18.87 -19.74
CA GLN A 410 1.84 -17.46 -20.01
C GLN A 410 1.94 -16.73 -18.69
N LEU A 411 3.13 -16.20 -18.40
CA LEU A 411 3.46 -15.57 -17.14
C LEU A 411 3.84 -14.12 -17.33
N THR A 412 3.26 -13.23 -16.54
CA THR A 412 3.71 -11.84 -16.38
C THR A 412 4.01 -11.59 -14.91
N ILE A 413 5.22 -11.13 -14.61
CA ILE A 413 5.63 -10.69 -13.27
C ILE A 413 5.91 -9.19 -13.34
N ASN A 414 5.15 -8.40 -12.59
CA ASN A 414 5.35 -6.95 -12.50
C ASN A 414 6.24 -6.57 -11.31
N ASN A 415 6.13 -7.29 -10.19
CA ASN A 415 6.95 -7.09 -9.00
C ASN A 415 6.88 -8.32 -8.09
N GLY A 416 7.56 -8.27 -6.94
CA GLY A 416 7.53 -9.30 -5.88
C GLY A 416 8.93 -9.71 -5.43
N THR A 417 8.98 -10.55 -4.41
CA THR A 417 10.22 -11.17 -3.91
C THR A 417 10.13 -12.68 -4.10
N PHE A 418 11.10 -13.27 -4.80
CA PHE A 418 11.15 -14.67 -5.18
C PHE A 418 12.45 -15.28 -4.69
N GLU A 419 12.37 -15.96 -3.55
CA GLU A 419 13.53 -16.59 -2.91
C GLU A 419 13.48 -18.09 -3.13
N ASN A 420 14.53 -18.65 -3.74
CA ASN A 420 14.68 -20.08 -3.92
C ASN A 420 15.96 -20.60 -3.27
N VAL A 421 15.86 -21.78 -2.65
CA VAL A 421 16.99 -22.42 -1.95
C VAL A 421 17.40 -23.77 -2.54
N SER A 422 16.74 -24.22 -3.62
CA SER A 422 16.88 -25.58 -4.17
C SER A 422 17.31 -25.60 -5.65
N GLN A 423 16.49 -25.05 -6.55
CA GLN A 423 16.76 -24.90 -7.98
C GLN A 423 16.56 -23.43 -8.39
N ALA A 424 15.64 -23.12 -9.32
CA ALA A 424 15.50 -21.77 -9.87
C ALA A 424 14.42 -20.97 -9.15
N ALA A 425 14.60 -19.66 -9.03
CA ALA A 425 13.49 -18.78 -8.67
C ALA A 425 12.42 -18.80 -9.78
N LEU A 426 12.84 -18.86 -11.04
CA LEU A 426 11.95 -18.98 -12.20
C LEU A 426 12.42 -20.09 -13.16
N LEU A 427 11.59 -21.10 -13.36
CA LEU A 427 11.72 -22.05 -14.47
C LEU A 427 10.69 -21.71 -15.55
N ASN A 428 11.15 -21.35 -16.74
CA ASN A 428 10.31 -20.99 -17.87
C ASN A 428 10.49 -21.97 -19.05
N TRP A 429 9.41 -22.65 -19.42
CA TRP A 429 9.34 -23.49 -20.62
C TRP A 429 8.61 -22.81 -21.78
N ASN A 430 7.67 -21.90 -21.49
CA ASN A 430 6.83 -21.30 -22.53
C ASN A 430 7.05 -19.80 -22.68
N ILE A 431 6.11 -18.95 -22.24
CA ILE A 431 6.19 -17.49 -22.42
C ILE A 431 6.19 -16.80 -21.06
N ALA A 432 7.24 -16.06 -20.76
CA ALA A 432 7.35 -15.24 -19.55
C ALA A 432 7.79 -13.81 -19.86
N THR A 433 7.18 -12.84 -19.17
CA THR A 433 7.59 -11.44 -19.12
C THR A 433 7.85 -11.04 -17.68
N VAL A 434 9.01 -10.45 -17.40
CA VAL A 434 9.41 -9.96 -16.08
C VAL A 434 9.70 -8.46 -16.19
N ASN A 435 8.86 -7.65 -15.55
CA ASN A 435 8.99 -6.20 -15.53
C ASN A 435 9.70 -5.67 -14.28
N GLY A 436 9.75 -6.46 -13.20
CA GLY A 436 10.32 -6.06 -11.93
C GLY A 436 10.32 -7.18 -10.90
N GLY A 437 10.73 -6.85 -9.67
CA GLY A 437 10.87 -7.77 -8.55
C GLY A 437 12.31 -8.16 -8.24
N THR A 438 12.48 -8.88 -7.14
CA THR A 438 13.78 -9.41 -6.69
C THR A 438 13.75 -10.93 -6.73
N PHE A 439 14.71 -11.53 -7.41
CA PHE A 439 14.85 -12.96 -7.59
C PHE A 439 16.20 -13.42 -7.04
N THR A 440 16.17 -14.31 -6.06
CA THR A 440 17.38 -14.84 -5.42
C THR A 440 17.39 -16.36 -5.49
N SER A 441 18.56 -16.94 -5.76
CA SER A 441 18.80 -18.38 -5.63
C SER A 441 20.07 -18.64 -4.83
N ASP A 442 19.96 -19.39 -3.74
CA ASP A 442 21.10 -19.64 -2.85
C ASP A 442 22.06 -20.73 -3.36
N ASN A 443 21.58 -21.61 -4.25
CA ASN A 443 22.33 -22.81 -4.66
C ASN A 443 22.36 -23.07 -6.18
N SER A 444 21.71 -22.23 -6.99
CA SER A 444 21.51 -22.47 -8.43
C SER A 444 21.54 -21.17 -9.25
N ASN A 445 21.34 -21.33 -10.55
CA ASN A 445 20.93 -20.23 -11.44
C ASN A 445 19.57 -19.67 -11.00
N VAL A 446 19.35 -18.38 -11.20
CA VAL A 446 18.08 -17.72 -10.83
C VAL A 446 16.97 -18.12 -11.78
N ILE A 447 17.26 -18.14 -13.08
CA ILE A 447 16.34 -18.47 -14.16
C ILE A 447 16.87 -19.69 -14.92
N LEU A 448 15.99 -20.68 -15.08
CA LEU A 448 16.18 -21.76 -16.03
C LEU A 448 15.20 -21.57 -17.19
N ASN A 449 15.72 -21.49 -18.41
CA ASN A 449 14.90 -21.33 -19.61
C ASN A 449 15.00 -22.58 -20.50
N GLY A 450 13.86 -23.12 -20.88
CA GLY A 450 13.75 -24.33 -21.71
C GLY A 450 12.88 -24.06 -22.95
N ARG A 451 13.22 -24.73 -24.05
CA ARG A 451 12.41 -24.76 -25.27
C ARG A 451 12.38 -26.17 -25.84
N LEU A 452 11.23 -26.62 -26.33
CA LEU A 452 11.10 -27.87 -27.09
C LEU A 452 10.46 -27.64 -28.46
N ASP A 453 9.48 -26.74 -28.58
CA ASP A 453 8.74 -26.48 -29.82
C ASP A 453 8.25 -25.03 -29.95
N ASP A 454 7.38 -24.75 -30.92
CA ASP A 454 6.79 -23.42 -31.19
C ASP A 454 5.35 -23.29 -30.68
N THR A 455 4.84 -24.31 -30.00
CA THR A 455 3.44 -24.40 -29.57
C THR A 455 3.28 -24.20 -28.08
N MET A 456 3.87 -25.09 -27.28
CA MET A 456 3.62 -25.17 -25.84
C MET A 456 4.88 -24.93 -25.01
N ASP A 457 6.07 -25.14 -25.60
CA ASP A 457 7.37 -24.98 -24.94
C ASP A 457 8.25 -24.01 -25.73
N GLN A 458 7.80 -22.76 -25.84
CA GLN A 458 8.38 -21.77 -26.72
C GLN A 458 9.69 -21.15 -26.22
N GLY A 459 9.98 -21.22 -24.91
CA GLY A 459 11.16 -20.64 -24.27
C GLY A 459 11.36 -19.14 -24.50
N ILE A 460 10.27 -18.38 -24.64
CA ILE A 460 10.32 -16.91 -24.76
C ILE A 460 10.43 -16.30 -23.37
N LEU A 461 11.44 -15.45 -23.18
CA LEU A 461 11.65 -14.70 -21.96
C LEU A 461 11.97 -13.24 -22.30
N THR A 462 11.12 -12.33 -21.83
CA THR A 462 11.37 -10.88 -21.92
C THR A 462 11.60 -10.34 -20.52
N ILE A 463 12.70 -9.62 -20.32
CA ILE A 463 13.01 -8.95 -19.05
C ILE A 463 13.21 -7.45 -19.30
N THR A 464 12.39 -6.63 -18.64
CA THR A 464 12.47 -5.16 -18.74
C THR A 464 12.95 -4.51 -17.44
N GLY A 465 13.02 -5.28 -16.34
CA GLY A 465 13.50 -4.80 -15.05
C GLY A 465 13.58 -5.90 -13.99
N GLY A 466 13.99 -5.50 -12.78
CA GLY A 466 14.15 -6.39 -11.62
C GLY A 466 15.61 -6.61 -11.20
N LYS A 467 15.80 -7.24 -10.04
CA LYS A 467 17.10 -7.60 -9.48
C LYS A 467 17.24 -9.11 -9.41
N PHE A 468 18.33 -9.66 -9.95
CA PHE A 468 18.57 -11.08 -10.06
C PHE A 468 19.92 -11.46 -9.44
N VAL A 469 19.87 -12.24 -8.37
CA VAL A 469 21.06 -12.63 -7.59
C VAL A 469 21.19 -14.15 -7.58
N ALA A 470 22.14 -14.66 -8.36
CA ALA A 470 22.48 -16.07 -8.43
C ALA A 470 23.42 -16.49 -7.29
N ALA A 471 23.49 -17.80 -7.05
CA ALA A 471 24.46 -18.37 -6.13
C ALA A 471 25.91 -18.15 -6.64
N GLN A 472 26.88 -18.30 -5.74
CA GLN A 472 28.29 -18.21 -6.09
C GLN A 472 28.63 -19.19 -7.23
N ASP A 473 29.40 -18.71 -8.22
CA ASP A 473 29.82 -19.47 -9.41
C ASP A 473 28.67 -19.95 -10.32
N LYS A 474 27.48 -19.34 -10.22
CA LYS A 474 26.33 -19.59 -11.10
C LYS A 474 26.00 -18.37 -11.94
N ASP A 475 25.55 -18.63 -13.17
CA ASP A 475 24.96 -17.60 -14.03
C ASP A 475 23.54 -17.27 -13.56
N VAL A 476 23.06 -16.05 -13.80
CA VAL A 476 21.67 -15.69 -13.56
C VAL A 476 20.73 -16.51 -14.43
N ILE A 477 21.04 -16.64 -15.73
CA ILE A 477 20.22 -17.35 -16.71
C ILE A 477 20.99 -18.56 -17.22
N ALA A 478 20.38 -19.73 -17.16
CA ALA A 478 20.92 -20.94 -17.78
C ALA A 478 19.87 -21.72 -18.55
N LYS A 479 20.35 -22.56 -19.47
CA LYS A 479 19.52 -23.48 -20.22
C LYS A 479 19.02 -24.61 -19.30
N MET A 480 17.73 -24.92 -19.36
CA MET A 480 17.18 -26.13 -18.74
C MET A 480 17.71 -27.39 -19.44
N GLY A 481 18.15 -28.39 -18.67
CA GLY A 481 18.92 -29.54 -19.17
C GLY A 481 18.26 -30.28 -20.34
N ASP A 482 16.94 -30.47 -20.28
CA ASP A 482 16.16 -31.17 -21.31
C ASP A 482 15.73 -30.28 -22.48
N GLY A 483 16.04 -28.97 -22.42
CA GLY A 483 15.73 -28.04 -23.51
C GLY A 483 16.53 -28.33 -24.78
N ASN A 484 16.01 -27.90 -25.92
CA ASN A 484 16.69 -27.99 -27.22
C ASN A 484 17.80 -26.92 -27.35
N ALA A 485 18.52 -26.90 -28.48
CA ALA A 485 19.64 -25.97 -28.70
C ALA A 485 19.25 -24.49 -28.69
N ASP A 486 17.98 -24.17 -28.96
CA ASP A 486 17.49 -22.80 -29.08
C ASP A 486 16.88 -22.26 -27.77
N SER A 487 17.01 -22.99 -26.66
CA SER A 487 16.42 -22.60 -25.37
C SER A 487 16.89 -21.25 -24.85
N LEU A 488 17.97 -20.68 -25.39
CA LEU A 488 18.51 -19.38 -24.99
C LEU A 488 18.42 -18.32 -26.10
N ASN A 489 17.90 -18.67 -27.28
CA ASN A 489 17.90 -17.82 -28.47
C ASN A 489 16.70 -16.84 -28.53
N ARG A 490 15.78 -16.94 -27.58
CA ARG A 490 14.52 -16.16 -27.54
C ARG A 490 14.38 -15.39 -26.23
N ILE A 491 15.52 -14.92 -25.74
CA ILE A 491 15.62 -14.09 -24.54
C ILE A 491 15.92 -12.67 -24.99
N GLU A 492 15.17 -11.71 -24.47
CA GLU A 492 15.36 -10.28 -24.74
C GLU A 492 15.40 -9.52 -23.42
N ILE A 493 16.50 -8.81 -23.17
CA ILE A 493 16.72 -8.03 -21.96
C ILE A 493 16.88 -6.55 -22.31
N THR A 494 16.09 -5.70 -21.64
CA THR A 494 16.06 -4.24 -21.83
C THR A 494 16.22 -3.48 -20.51
N GLY A 495 16.43 -4.16 -19.38
CA GLY A 495 16.65 -3.51 -18.10
C GLY A 495 16.90 -4.53 -16.98
N GLY A 496 17.22 -4.03 -15.79
CA GLY A 496 17.45 -4.84 -14.59
C GLY A 496 18.91 -4.90 -14.14
N THR A 497 19.12 -5.57 -13.01
CA THR A 497 20.42 -5.72 -12.34
C THR A 497 20.72 -7.18 -12.07
N TYR A 498 21.93 -7.62 -12.39
CA TYR A 498 22.31 -9.03 -12.48
C TYR A 498 23.62 -9.30 -11.75
N SER A 499 23.72 -10.42 -11.04
CA SER A 499 24.97 -10.86 -10.39
C SER A 499 25.95 -11.58 -11.33
N SER A 500 25.58 -11.80 -12.60
CA SER A 500 26.43 -12.40 -13.63
C SER A 500 26.21 -11.71 -14.98
N ASP A 501 27.13 -11.92 -15.91
CA ASP A 501 27.05 -11.35 -17.26
C ASP A 501 25.85 -11.91 -18.04
N VAL A 502 25.05 -11.02 -18.62
CA VAL A 502 23.89 -11.33 -19.46
C VAL A 502 23.97 -10.68 -20.85
N SER A 503 25.13 -10.14 -21.24
CA SER A 503 25.33 -9.33 -22.46
C SER A 503 24.82 -9.99 -23.74
N GLN A 504 24.85 -11.32 -23.83
CA GLN A 504 24.41 -12.07 -25.00
C GLN A 504 22.88 -12.03 -25.25
N TYR A 505 22.08 -11.57 -24.28
CA TYR A 505 20.62 -11.50 -24.35
C TYR A 505 20.09 -10.06 -24.45
N VAL A 506 20.98 -9.07 -24.37
CA VAL A 506 20.61 -7.66 -24.30
C VAL A 506 20.19 -7.16 -25.68
N ASP A 507 19.06 -6.46 -25.75
CA ASP A 507 18.60 -5.85 -27.00
C ASP A 507 19.63 -4.86 -27.54
N SER A 508 19.72 -4.75 -28.86
CA SER A 508 20.71 -3.94 -29.56
C SER A 508 20.70 -2.43 -29.25
N HIS A 509 19.61 -1.91 -28.67
CA HIS A 509 19.50 -0.52 -28.23
C HIS A 509 19.92 -0.30 -26.77
N TYR A 510 20.31 -1.37 -26.07
CA TYR A 510 20.71 -1.37 -24.66
C TYR A 510 22.14 -1.90 -24.51
N GLN A 511 22.76 -1.61 -23.38
CA GLN A 511 24.12 -2.05 -23.10
C GLN A 511 24.31 -2.40 -21.63
N VAL A 512 25.41 -3.11 -21.37
CA VAL A 512 25.77 -3.61 -20.04
C VAL A 512 26.79 -2.68 -19.39
N HIS A 513 26.47 -2.21 -18.19
CA HIS A 513 27.36 -1.45 -17.32
C HIS A 513 27.74 -2.32 -16.13
N TYR A 514 29.04 -2.46 -15.85
CA TYR A 514 29.52 -3.19 -14.68
C TYR A 514 29.89 -2.21 -13.57
N VAL A 515 29.10 -2.20 -12.49
CA VAL A 515 29.22 -1.22 -11.39
C VAL A 515 29.16 -1.99 -10.07
N ASP A 516 30.15 -1.80 -9.20
CA ASP A 516 30.21 -2.37 -7.85
C ASP A 516 29.94 -3.88 -7.74
N GLY A 517 30.36 -4.64 -8.75
CA GLY A 517 30.20 -6.09 -8.78
C GLY A 517 28.93 -6.59 -9.45
N GLU A 518 28.03 -5.70 -9.89
CA GLU A 518 26.77 -6.02 -10.55
C GLU A 518 26.78 -5.59 -12.03
N TYR A 519 26.02 -6.30 -12.86
CA TYR A 519 25.77 -5.97 -14.26
C TYR A 519 24.42 -5.27 -14.36
N ILE A 520 24.43 -4.01 -14.81
CA ILE A 520 23.24 -3.16 -14.94
C ILE A 520 22.95 -2.95 -16.43
N ILE A 521 21.70 -3.19 -16.83
CA ILE A 521 21.27 -2.98 -18.21
C ILE A 521 20.58 -1.62 -18.33
N ALA A 522 21.09 -0.79 -19.21
CA ALA A 522 20.59 0.56 -19.46
C ALA A 522 20.54 0.85 -20.97
N PRO A 523 19.68 1.78 -21.42
CA PRO A 523 19.64 2.16 -22.83
C PRO A 523 20.93 2.86 -23.27
N MET A 524 21.33 2.63 -24.53
CA MET A 524 22.44 3.34 -25.14
C MET A 524 22.12 4.82 -25.35
N THR A 525 23.13 5.69 -25.24
CA THR A 525 22.96 7.10 -25.61
C THR A 525 22.59 7.25 -27.09
N THR A 526 21.45 7.87 -27.36
CA THR A 526 20.98 8.18 -28.71
C THR A 526 21.23 9.64 -29.10
N LYS A 527 21.34 10.55 -28.12
CA LYS A 527 21.61 11.96 -28.35
C LYS A 527 22.33 12.60 -27.17
N ILE A 528 23.22 13.53 -27.47
CA ILE A 528 23.86 14.42 -26.50
C ILE A 528 23.71 15.85 -26.98
N THR A 529 23.46 16.78 -26.07
CA THR A 529 23.36 18.23 -26.34
C THR A 529 24.19 19.02 -25.35
N LEU A 530 24.64 20.21 -25.75
CA LEU A 530 25.37 21.14 -24.89
C LEU A 530 24.50 22.35 -24.57
N SER A 531 24.75 22.98 -23.40
CA SER A 531 24.10 24.23 -22.99
C SER A 531 24.26 25.38 -23.98
N SER A 532 25.32 25.34 -24.79
CA SER A 532 25.57 26.31 -25.86
C SER A 532 26.30 25.67 -27.04
N ALA A 533 26.07 26.22 -28.23
CA ALA A 533 26.76 25.84 -29.46
C ALA A 533 27.93 26.78 -29.82
N GLN A 534 27.98 27.97 -29.21
CA GLN A 534 29.04 28.93 -29.44
C GLN A 534 29.21 29.87 -28.24
N GLU A 535 30.45 30.12 -27.83
CA GLU A 535 30.79 31.00 -26.71
C GLU A 535 31.93 31.96 -27.05
N ASN A 536 31.94 33.12 -26.40
CA ASN A 536 32.95 34.17 -26.55
C ASN A 536 33.52 34.54 -25.19
N ILE A 537 34.83 34.34 -24.99
CA ILE A 537 35.52 34.61 -23.71
C ILE A 537 36.86 35.30 -23.95
N HIS A 538 37.45 35.93 -22.93
CA HIS A 538 38.78 36.53 -23.04
C HIS A 538 39.86 35.60 -22.48
N VAL A 539 41.11 35.80 -22.89
CA VAL A 539 42.25 35.06 -22.33
C VAL A 539 42.27 35.21 -20.80
N GLY A 540 42.29 34.09 -20.08
CA GLY A 540 42.23 34.04 -18.62
C GLY A 540 40.85 33.73 -18.04
N ASP A 541 39.77 33.93 -18.81
CA ASP A 541 38.41 33.60 -18.36
C ASP A 541 38.14 32.08 -18.41
N SER A 542 37.10 31.63 -17.70
CA SER A 542 36.57 30.28 -17.81
C SER A 542 35.03 30.26 -17.85
N LEU A 543 34.46 29.22 -18.43
CA LEU A 543 33.02 28.93 -18.43
C LEU A 543 32.79 27.43 -18.28
N THR A 544 31.57 27.01 -17.95
CA THR A 544 31.22 25.58 -17.88
C THR A 544 30.16 25.25 -18.91
N LEU A 545 30.43 24.25 -19.75
CA LEU A 545 29.45 23.68 -20.67
C LEU A 545 28.73 22.51 -19.99
N LYS A 546 27.40 22.53 -19.96
CA LYS A 546 26.59 21.41 -19.46
C LYS A 546 26.22 20.48 -20.61
N ALA A 547 26.56 19.19 -20.48
CA ALA A 547 26.09 18.15 -21.38
C ALA A 547 24.78 17.53 -20.88
N THR A 548 23.80 17.32 -21.77
CA THR A 548 22.56 16.59 -21.49
C THR A 548 22.48 15.37 -22.40
N VAL A 549 22.32 14.18 -21.81
CA VAL A 549 22.28 12.87 -22.48
C VAL A 549 20.84 12.36 -22.57
N GLU A 550 20.46 11.83 -23.73
CA GLU A 550 19.17 11.19 -23.98
C GLU A 550 19.37 9.74 -24.50
N PRO A 551 18.61 8.75 -24.01
CA PRO A 551 17.61 8.89 -22.94
C PRO A 551 18.26 9.14 -21.56
N THR A 552 17.49 9.70 -20.62
CA THR A 552 17.99 10.22 -19.34
C THR A 552 18.51 9.15 -18.38
N ASP A 553 18.11 7.91 -18.59
CA ASP A 553 18.51 6.70 -17.85
C ASP A 553 19.70 5.97 -18.49
N SER A 554 20.31 6.55 -19.53
CA SER A 554 21.59 6.03 -20.04
C SER A 554 22.71 6.24 -19.02
N LEU A 555 23.57 5.23 -18.87
CA LEU A 555 24.71 5.25 -17.94
C LEU A 555 26.05 5.54 -18.65
N ASP A 556 26.03 6.03 -19.90
CA ASP A 556 27.23 6.44 -20.63
C ASP A 556 27.89 7.65 -19.98
N ALA A 557 29.17 7.52 -19.62
CA ALA A 557 29.96 8.65 -19.13
C ALA A 557 30.20 9.70 -20.23
N VAL A 558 30.05 10.98 -19.87
CA VAL A 558 30.41 12.11 -20.75
C VAL A 558 31.92 12.33 -20.68
N THR A 559 32.56 12.41 -21.86
CA THR A 559 33.98 12.73 -22.01
C THR A 559 34.16 14.00 -22.82
N TRP A 560 35.14 14.83 -22.44
CA TRP A 560 35.38 16.15 -23.03
C TRP A 560 36.72 16.24 -23.74
N SER A 561 36.80 17.05 -24.79
CA SER A 561 38.05 17.35 -25.52
C SER A 561 38.01 18.72 -26.19
N SER A 562 39.18 19.32 -26.40
CA SER A 562 39.35 20.56 -27.17
C SER A 562 40.12 20.29 -28.47
N SER A 563 39.72 20.95 -29.56
CA SER A 563 40.45 20.90 -30.82
C SER A 563 41.81 21.60 -30.76
N ASP A 564 41.99 22.57 -29.84
CA ASP A 564 43.23 23.32 -29.65
C ASP A 564 43.39 23.75 -28.18
N ASN A 565 44.16 22.95 -27.44
CA ASN A 565 44.48 23.22 -26.03
C ASN A 565 45.37 24.46 -25.82
N THR A 566 45.94 25.06 -26.87
CA THR A 566 46.67 26.33 -26.77
C THR A 566 45.75 27.55 -26.83
N VAL A 567 44.50 27.37 -27.28
CA VAL A 567 43.46 28.39 -27.32
C VAL A 567 42.48 28.22 -26.16
N ALA A 568 41.95 27.01 -25.94
CA ALA A 568 41.09 26.71 -24.80
C ALA A 568 41.24 25.24 -24.37
N THR A 569 41.30 24.99 -23.06
CA THR A 569 41.28 23.63 -22.47
C THR A 569 39.91 23.33 -21.88
N VAL A 570 39.58 22.06 -21.69
CA VAL A 570 38.34 21.62 -21.01
C VAL A 570 38.65 20.48 -20.04
N ASP A 571 38.06 20.51 -18.85
CA ASP A 571 38.20 19.44 -17.85
C ASP A 571 37.09 18.37 -17.93
N ALA A 572 37.14 17.37 -17.04
CA ALA A 572 36.17 16.27 -17.01
C ALA A 572 34.73 16.71 -16.68
N ASN A 573 34.58 17.87 -16.03
CA ASN A 573 33.29 18.44 -15.63
C ASN A 573 32.74 19.42 -16.67
N GLY A 574 33.44 19.60 -17.80
CA GLY A 574 33.05 20.54 -18.86
C GLY A 574 33.46 21.98 -18.59
N LYS A 575 34.34 22.26 -17.62
CA LYS A 575 34.89 23.60 -17.39
C LYS A 575 35.93 23.92 -18.47
N VAL A 576 35.63 24.90 -19.30
CA VAL A 576 36.47 25.43 -20.37
C VAL A 576 37.29 26.61 -19.87
N THR A 577 38.61 26.58 -20.04
CA THR A 577 39.51 27.69 -19.66
C THR A 577 40.18 28.28 -20.90
N ALA A 578 40.11 29.60 -21.07
CA ALA A 578 40.75 30.31 -22.19
C ALA A 578 42.25 30.51 -21.95
N ILE A 579 43.08 30.04 -22.89
CA ILE A 579 44.54 30.05 -22.79
C ILE A 579 45.18 31.07 -23.74
N GLY A 580 44.65 31.24 -24.95
CA GLY A 580 45.21 32.13 -25.96
C GLY A 580 44.18 32.54 -27.00
N ALA A 581 44.33 33.73 -27.58
CA ALA A 581 43.35 34.22 -28.55
C ALA A 581 43.28 33.36 -29.80
N GLY A 582 42.07 33.08 -30.27
CA GLY A 582 41.84 32.16 -31.38
C GLY A 582 40.47 31.51 -31.31
N LYS A 583 40.30 30.39 -32.02
CA LYS A 583 39.08 29.58 -31.98
C LYS A 583 39.43 28.13 -31.66
N ALA A 584 38.72 27.55 -30.70
CA ALA A 584 38.78 26.13 -30.40
C ALA A 584 37.37 25.53 -30.39
N THR A 585 37.22 24.29 -30.83
CA THR A 585 35.97 23.53 -30.70
C THR A 585 36.07 22.60 -29.51
N ILE A 586 35.19 22.80 -28.54
CA ILE A 586 35.02 21.90 -27.40
C ILE A 586 34.01 20.81 -27.78
N THR A 587 34.35 19.55 -27.56
CA THR A 587 33.54 18.39 -27.91
C THR A 587 33.22 17.57 -26.66
N ALA A 588 31.94 17.38 -26.38
CA ALA A 588 31.45 16.38 -25.43
C ALA A 588 31.02 15.12 -26.17
N LYS A 589 31.32 13.95 -25.60
CA LYS A 589 30.99 12.64 -26.17
C LYS A 589 30.41 11.72 -25.09
N ALA A 590 29.28 11.09 -25.38
CA ALA A 590 28.68 10.01 -24.59
C ALA A 590 28.31 8.86 -25.53
N GLY A 591 28.78 7.65 -25.23
CA GLY A 591 28.68 6.51 -26.15
C GLY A 591 29.27 6.83 -27.53
N ASN A 592 28.44 6.67 -28.57
CA ASN A 592 28.80 7.01 -29.96
C ASN A 592 28.36 8.41 -30.40
N GLN A 593 27.72 9.19 -29.52
CA GLN A 593 27.18 10.51 -29.85
C GLN A 593 28.14 11.61 -29.41
N THR A 594 28.16 12.71 -30.17
CA THR A 594 28.98 13.89 -29.88
C THR A 594 28.18 15.17 -30.02
N ALA A 595 28.46 16.14 -29.15
CA ALA A 595 28.00 17.52 -29.29
C ALA A 595 29.19 18.46 -29.19
N THR A 596 29.13 19.59 -29.91
CA THR A 596 30.25 20.52 -30.01
C THR A 596 29.83 21.95 -29.71
N CYS A 597 30.76 22.73 -29.18
CA CYS A 597 30.65 24.16 -28.95
C CYS A 597 31.89 24.87 -29.53
N GLU A 598 31.70 25.87 -30.38
CA GLU A 598 32.80 26.73 -30.84
C GLU A 598 33.09 27.81 -29.80
N VAL A 599 34.30 27.83 -29.25
CA VAL A 599 34.76 28.84 -28.30
C VAL A 599 35.72 29.79 -29.03
N THR A 600 35.34 31.06 -29.09
CA THR A 600 36.21 32.12 -29.61
C THR A 600 36.83 32.87 -28.43
N VAL A 601 38.16 32.89 -28.38
CA VAL A 601 38.94 33.55 -27.33
C VAL A 601 39.53 34.85 -27.87
N TYR A 602 39.32 35.97 -27.18
CA TYR A 602 39.85 37.29 -27.55
C TYR A 602 41.03 37.69 -26.65
N GLU A 603 42.02 38.38 -27.22
CA GLU A 603 43.11 39.02 -26.45
C GLU A 603 42.53 40.10 -25.52
N VAL A 604 43.14 40.25 -24.34
CA VAL A 604 42.76 41.31 -23.39
C VAL A 604 43.42 42.63 -23.86
N GLU A 605 42.65 43.58 -24.39
CA GLU A 605 43.15 44.94 -24.65
C GLU A 605 43.27 45.73 -23.33
N SER A 606 44.47 46.20 -23.03
CA SER A 606 44.77 47.00 -21.83
C SER A 606 44.50 48.49 -22.08
N ASP A 607 43.43 49.02 -21.48
CA ASP A 607 43.33 50.43 -21.11
C ASP A 607 42.53 50.51 -19.79
N VAL A 608 43.15 51.05 -18.74
CA VAL A 608 42.52 51.27 -17.43
C VAL A 608 42.36 52.76 -17.19
N GLU A 609 41.13 53.21 -16.96
CA GLU A 609 40.85 54.25 -15.96
C GLU A 609 39.58 53.88 -15.19
N ALA A 610 39.71 53.85 -13.87
CA ALA A 610 38.84 53.16 -12.92
C ALA A 610 37.52 53.90 -12.63
N PRO A 611 36.42 53.16 -12.35
CA PRO A 611 35.44 53.60 -11.38
C PRO A 611 35.95 53.26 -9.97
N PHE A 612 36.17 54.31 -9.20
CA PHE A 612 36.34 54.27 -7.75
C PHE A 612 35.09 53.68 -7.09
N ILE A 613 35.25 52.58 -6.33
CA ILE A 613 34.27 52.10 -5.35
C ILE A 613 34.80 52.44 -3.96
N ASP A 614 33.92 53.11 -3.22
CA ASP A 614 34.10 53.66 -1.89
C ASP A 614 34.13 52.55 -0.83
N THR A 615 35.26 52.45 -0.15
CA THR A 615 35.57 51.50 0.95
C THR A 615 35.04 51.97 2.31
N SER A 616 33.98 52.80 2.35
CA SER A 616 33.43 53.36 3.60
C SER A 616 32.09 52.76 4.07
N LYS A 617 31.67 51.58 3.59
CA LYS A 617 30.56 50.83 4.20
C LYS A 617 30.98 49.39 4.55
N PRO A 618 30.66 48.90 5.77
CA PRO A 618 31.03 47.56 6.21
C PRO A 618 30.25 46.52 5.40
N VAL A 619 30.91 45.44 4.98
CA VAL A 619 30.24 44.23 4.49
C VAL A 619 30.01 43.30 5.68
N ASP A 620 29.26 43.78 6.67
CA ASP A 620 28.73 42.93 7.74
C ASP A 620 27.34 42.47 7.32
N GLU A 621 27.24 41.55 6.35
CA GLU A 621 26.01 40.80 6.03
C GLU A 621 26.30 39.69 5.00
N VAL A 622 25.93 38.44 5.33
CA VAL A 622 25.90 37.34 4.35
C VAL A 622 24.84 37.67 3.32
N THR A 623 25.26 38.02 2.10
CA THR A 623 24.33 38.14 0.97
C THR A 623 24.01 36.74 0.45
N VAL A 624 22.75 36.33 0.55
CA VAL A 624 22.23 35.11 -0.08
C VAL A 624 21.20 35.51 -1.12
N GLY A 625 21.23 34.89 -2.30
CA GLY A 625 20.21 35.17 -3.30
C GLY A 625 20.21 34.23 -4.49
N ILE A 626 19.24 34.48 -5.37
CA ILE A 626 19.08 33.81 -6.66
C ILE A 626 19.54 34.75 -7.76
N ASN A 627 20.58 34.33 -8.46
CA ASN A 627 21.38 35.15 -9.37
C ASN A 627 21.38 34.61 -10.81
N ASP A 628 20.72 33.49 -11.06
CA ASP A 628 20.53 32.95 -12.41
C ASP A 628 19.06 32.99 -12.86
N LYS A 629 18.84 33.29 -14.15
CA LYS A 629 17.51 33.45 -14.74
C LYS A 629 16.68 32.16 -14.77
N GLU A 630 17.32 30.98 -14.76
CA GLU A 630 16.62 29.69 -14.79
C GLU A 630 15.92 29.45 -13.46
N SER A 631 16.58 29.73 -12.34
CA SER A 631 16.00 29.67 -11.00
C SER A 631 14.87 30.70 -10.82
N GLN A 632 15.03 31.92 -11.37
CA GLN A 632 13.93 32.91 -11.37
C GLN A 632 12.72 32.40 -12.16
N GLN A 633 12.97 31.70 -13.28
CA GLN A 633 11.92 31.11 -14.09
C GLN A 633 11.28 29.90 -13.42
N ASN A 634 12.04 29.01 -12.77
CA ASN A 634 11.52 27.86 -12.04
C ASN A 634 10.56 28.30 -10.93
N ILE A 635 10.90 29.37 -10.19
CA ILE A 635 10.03 29.96 -9.17
C ILE A 635 8.77 30.58 -9.79
N SER A 636 8.91 31.20 -10.97
CA SER A 636 7.76 31.71 -11.74
C SER A 636 6.84 30.59 -12.22
N ASP A 637 7.40 29.47 -12.64
CA ASP A 637 6.66 28.33 -13.15
C ASP A 637 5.88 27.66 -12.01
N THR A 638 6.47 27.54 -10.82
CA THR A 638 5.76 27.02 -9.64
C THR A 638 4.58 27.89 -9.26
N LEU A 639 4.74 29.22 -9.20
CA LEU A 639 3.62 30.13 -8.94
C LEU A 639 2.53 29.99 -10.03
N THR A 640 2.96 29.86 -11.28
CA THR A 640 2.06 29.68 -12.42
C THR A 640 1.28 28.38 -12.29
N SER A 641 1.94 27.28 -11.90
CA SER A 641 1.33 25.97 -11.69
C SER A 641 0.34 25.98 -10.54
N ILE A 642 0.72 26.51 -9.37
CA ILE A 642 -0.18 26.62 -8.20
C ILE A 642 -1.45 27.38 -8.59
N VAL A 643 -1.31 28.54 -9.24
CA VAL A 643 -2.46 29.35 -9.68
C VAL A 643 -3.29 28.63 -10.75
N ASP A 644 -2.66 27.92 -11.69
CA ASP A 644 -3.37 27.20 -12.76
C ASP A 644 -4.10 25.97 -12.21
N ASP A 645 -3.50 25.21 -11.29
CA ASP A 645 -4.13 24.07 -10.66
C ASP A 645 -5.32 24.50 -9.80
N ILE A 646 -5.18 25.58 -9.03
CA ILE A 646 -6.29 26.20 -8.30
C ILE A 646 -7.41 26.65 -9.25
N THR A 647 -7.07 27.34 -10.35
CA THR A 647 -8.05 27.84 -11.34
C THR A 647 -8.74 26.70 -12.08
N ASN A 648 -8.06 25.57 -12.28
CA ASN A 648 -8.58 24.39 -12.97
C ASN A 648 -9.20 23.35 -12.02
N GLY A 649 -9.27 23.64 -10.71
CA GLY A 649 -9.88 22.76 -9.71
C GLY A 649 -9.09 21.48 -9.42
N LYS A 650 -7.77 21.50 -9.64
CA LYS A 650 -6.87 20.40 -9.23
C LYS A 650 -6.42 20.58 -7.79
N GLU A 651 -6.05 19.48 -7.16
CA GLU A 651 -5.46 19.43 -5.82
C GLU A 651 -4.04 20.02 -5.84
N VAL A 652 -3.71 20.83 -4.83
CA VAL A 652 -2.39 21.46 -4.67
C VAL A 652 -1.83 21.04 -3.32
N THR A 653 -0.71 20.30 -3.32
CA THR A 653 -0.11 19.72 -2.11
C THR A 653 1.16 20.46 -1.65
N SER A 654 1.66 21.40 -2.44
CA SER A 654 2.90 22.15 -2.17
C SER A 654 2.71 23.33 -1.20
N VAL A 655 1.47 23.62 -0.81
CA VAL A 655 1.09 24.64 0.18
C VAL A 655 -0.06 24.12 1.05
N SER A 656 -0.32 24.77 2.20
CA SER A 656 -1.41 24.35 3.10
C SER A 656 -2.81 24.55 2.48
N ASP A 657 -3.80 23.79 2.95
CA ASP A 657 -5.21 23.93 2.52
C ASP A 657 -5.75 25.36 2.76
N GLU A 658 -5.37 25.97 3.89
CA GLU A 658 -5.72 27.36 4.23
C GLU A 658 -5.13 28.34 3.20
N THR A 659 -3.92 28.09 2.72
CA THR A 659 -3.29 28.89 1.67
C THR A 659 -3.95 28.72 0.32
N VAL A 660 -4.35 27.50 -0.04
CA VAL A 660 -5.13 27.26 -1.27
C VAL A 660 -6.41 28.10 -1.24
N GLU A 661 -7.05 28.22 -0.07
CA GLU A 661 -8.25 29.04 0.12
C GLU A 661 -7.94 30.54 0.03
N ASN A 662 -6.85 31.02 0.66
CA ASN A 662 -6.40 32.42 0.57
C ASN A 662 -6.02 32.83 -0.87
N ILE A 663 -5.37 31.95 -1.63
CA ILE A 663 -5.04 32.17 -3.05
C ILE A 663 -6.31 32.21 -3.90
N LYS A 664 -7.28 31.31 -3.64
CA LYS A 664 -8.60 31.34 -4.31
C LYS A 664 -9.31 32.66 -4.06
N GLU A 665 -9.37 33.12 -2.81
CA GLU A 665 -10.00 34.39 -2.45
C GLU A 665 -9.30 35.58 -3.14
N ALA A 666 -7.96 35.59 -3.18
CA ALA A 666 -7.18 36.61 -3.88
C ALA A 666 -7.48 36.64 -5.40
N ILE A 667 -7.62 35.48 -6.03
CA ILE A 667 -8.02 35.34 -7.45
C ILE A 667 -9.45 35.90 -7.66
N GLU A 668 -10.40 35.55 -6.79
CA GLU A 668 -11.80 36.01 -6.87
C GLU A 668 -11.92 37.53 -6.70
N ASN A 669 -11.13 38.10 -5.79
CA ASN A 669 -11.03 39.53 -5.51
C ASN A 669 -10.23 40.30 -6.58
N GLY A 670 -9.59 39.60 -7.53
CA GLY A 670 -8.81 40.21 -8.61
C GLY A 670 -7.50 40.84 -8.15
N GLN A 671 -6.96 40.34 -7.04
CA GLN A 671 -5.71 40.79 -6.45
C GLN A 671 -4.52 40.26 -7.25
N VAL A 672 -3.38 40.94 -7.15
CA VAL A 672 -2.16 40.47 -7.81
C VAL A 672 -1.47 39.46 -6.92
N ILE A 673 -1.28 38.25 -7.44
CA ILE A 673 -0.51 37.20 -6.78
C ILE A 673 0.94 37.26 -7.27
N SER A 674 1.87 37.22 -6.33
CA SER A 674 3.31 37.20 -6.60
C SER A 674 4.07 36.33 -5.61
N THR A 675 5.23 35.83 -6.02
CA THR A 675 6.19 35.18 -5.11
C THR A 675 7.31 36.15 -4.73
N GLU A 676 7.93 35.92 -3.58
CA GLU A 676 9.11 36.60 -3.10
C GLU A 676 10.03 35.61 -2.41
N VAL A 677 11.30 35.57 -2.79
CA VAL A 677 12.27 34.76 -2.06
C VAL A 677 12.89 35.60 -0.96
N GLN A 678 12.78 35.11 0.27
CA GLN A 678 13.38 35.71 1.44
C GLN A 678 14.52 34.82 1.91
N VAL A 679 15.69 35.42 2.14
CA VAL A 679 16.77 34.75 2.84
C VAL A 679 17.18 35.55 4.06
N THR A 680 17.21 34.88 5.20
CA THR A 680 17.48 35.51 6.49
C THR A 680 18.61 34.76 7.19
N PRO A 681 19.74 35.42 7.53
CA PRO A 681 20.70 34.85 8.47
C PRO A 681 20.03 34.67 9.84
N VAL A 682 20.11 33.46 10.40
CA VAL A 682 19.49 33.11 11.68
C VAL A 682 20.58 33.01 12.74
N LYS A 683 20.35 33.65 13.90
CA LYS A 683 21.25 33.44 15.04
C LYS A 683 21.07 32.02 15.55
N GLU A 684 22.14 31.38 15.98
CA GLU A 684 22.10 30.00 16.52
C GLU A 684 21.02 29.81 17.62
N THR A 685 20.73 30.83 18.44
CA THR A 685 19.69 30.79 19.48
C THR A 685 18.26 30.84 18.95
N GLU A 686 18.08 31.18 17.68
CA GLU A 686 16.79 31.36 17.01
C GLU A 686 16.49 30.21 16.03
N VAL A 687 17.45 29.30 15.80
CA VAL A 687 17.26 28.08 15.00
C VAL A 687 16.32 27.13 15.72
N ASN A 688 15.44 26.44 14.97
CA ASN A 688 14.57 25.41 15.52
C ASN A 688 15.41 24.37 16.29
N ALA A 689 15.04 24.10 17.55
CA ALA A 689 15.79 23.20 18.43
C ALA A 689 15.88 21.76 17.89
N GLN A 690 14.89 21.31 17.11
CA GLN A 690 14.89 20.00 16.48
C GLN A 690 15.86 19.96 15.30
N ASP A 691 15.83 20.96 14.42
CA ASP A 691 16.71 21.02 13.26
C ASP A 691 18.17 21.21 13.67
N LYS A 692 18.41 22.04 14.69
CA LYS A 692 19.72 22.21 15.29
C LYS A 692 20.30 20.88 15.79
N LYS A 693 19.49 20.10 16.50
CA LYS A 693 19.91 18.78 16.99
C LYS A 693 20.20 17.81 15.85
N VAL A 694 19.35 17.75 14.84
CA VAL A 694 19.55 16.91 13.64
C VAL A 694 20.86 17.25 12.94
N LEU A 695 21.20 18.53 12.87
CA LEU A 695 22.45 19.01 12.28
C LEU A 695 23.67 18.69 13.14
N GLU A 696 23.59 18.88 14.47
CA GLU A 696 24.64 18.51 15.42
C GLU A 696 24.95 17.01 15.40
N ASP A 697 23.92 16.17 15.27
CA ASP A 697 24.08 14.70 15.16
C ASP A 697 24.69 14.27 13.80
N TYR A 698 24.65 15.14 12.78
CA TYR A 698 25.10 14.84 11.41
C TYR A 698 26.56 15.22 11.13
N ILE A 699 27.10 16.22 11.82
CA ILE A 699 28.46 16.75 11.56
C ILE A 699 29.52 16.09 12.44
N ASP A 700 30.71 15.85 11.87
CA ASP A 700 31.87 15.32 12.61
C ASP A 700 32.49 16.38 13.55
N GLU A 701 33.23 15.95 14.58
CA GLU A 701 33.83 16.83 15.60
C GLU A 701 34.77 17.92 15.04
N ASN A 702 35.31 17.73 13.83
CA ASN A 702 36.21 18.66 13.14
C ASN A 702 35.50 19.69 12.26
N VAL A 703 34.17 19.61 12.15
CA VAL A 703 33.34 20.51 11.34
C VAL A 703 32.85 21.67 12.20
N ASN A 704 32.95 22.88 11.68
CA ASN A 704 32.48 24.09 12.36
C ASN A 704 31.34 24.74 11.56
N ILE A 705 30.34 25.27 12.25
CA ILE A 705 29.24 26.02 11.62
C ILE A 705 29.60 27.50 11.58
N ALA A 706 29.64 28.06 10.37
CA ALA A 706 29.89 29.48 10.13
C ALA A 706 28.63 30.33 10.32
N GLN A 707 27.49 29.89 9.77
CA GLN A 707 26.23 30.66 9.81
C GLN A 707 25.02 29.75 9.54
N TYR A 708 23.92 29.96 10.26
CA TYR A 708 22.61 29.37 9.91
C TYR A 708 21.83 30.30 8.98
N LEU A 709 21.13 29.73 8.01
CA LEU A 709 20.33 30.46 7.04
C LEU A 709 18.92 29.89 6.99
N ASP A 710 17.95 30.78 6.87
CA ASP A 710 16.54 30.45 6.62
C ASP A 710 16.17 31.01 5.25
N ILE A 711 15.81 30.11 4.32
CA ILE A 711 15.49 30.43 2.93
C ILE A 711 14.04 30.05 2.71
N ASN A 712 13.17 31.04 2.51
CA ASN A 712 11.73 30.86 2.30
C ASN A 712 11.28 31.45 0.97
N ILE A 713 10.35 30.79 0.29
CA ILE A 713 9.68 31.34 -0.89
C ILE A 713 8.27 31.76 -0.48
N LEU A 714 8.07 33.06 -0.28
CA LEU A 714 6.80 33.63 0.16
C LEU A 714 5.83 33.78 -1.01
N VAL A 715 4.57 33.40 -0.83
CA VAL A 715 3.46 33.78 -1.71
C VAL A 715 2.79 35.03 -1.14
N LYS A 716 2.51 36.02 -2.00
CA LYS A 716 1.90 37.30 -1.63
C LYS A 716 0.65 37.61 -2.46
N ALA A 717 -0.35 38.20 -1.83
CA ALA A 717 -1.51 38.83 -2.47
C ALA A 717 -1.50 40.34 -2.21
N ASP A 718 -1.44 41.17 -3.26
CA ASP A 718 -1.28 42.63 -3.17
C ASP A 718 -0.19 43.07 -2.17
N ASP A 719 0.97 42.40 -2.25
CA ASP A 719 2.16 42.61 -1.43
C ASP A 719 2.05 42.17 0.06
N GLN A 720 0.95 41.52 0.48
CA GLN A 720 0.83 40.85 1.78
C GLN A 720 1.21 39.37 1.69
N VAL A 721 2.10 38.88 2.57
CA VAL A 721 2.45 37.46 2.67
C VAL A 721 1.25 36.65 3.12
N ILE A 722 0.94 35.59 2.37
CA ILE A 722 -0.14 34.65 2.67
C ILE A 722 0.38 33.22 2.94
N GLU A 723 1.60 32.87 2.52
CA GLU A 723 2.21 31.54 2.80
C GLU A 723 3.72 31.49 2.48
N GLU A 724 4.39 30.43 2.91
CA GLU A 724 5.73 29.97 2.50
C GLU A 724 5.69 28.65 1.69
N VAL A 725 6.40 28.60 0.56
CA VAL A 725 6.57 27.39 -0.27
C VAL A 725 7.81 26.64 0.21
N ASN A 726 7.58 25.43 0.72
CA ASN A 726 8.60 24.62 1.37
C ASN A 726 9.29 23.61 0.43
N GLU A 727 8.74 23.37 -0.77
CA GLU A 727 9.33 22.52 -1.80
C GLU A 727 8.95 23.00 -3.22
N LEU A 728 9.86 22.80 -4.18
CA LEU A 728 9.68 23.08 -5.61
C LEU A 728 9.85 21.79 -6.42
N ASP A 729 9.12 21.68 -7.53
CA ASP A 729 9.27 20.55 -8.47
C ASP A 729 10.63 20.52 -9.20
N LYS A 730 11.35 21.65 -9.18
CA LYS A 730 12.66 21.81 -9.81
C LYS A 730 13.58 22.56 -8.87
N GLU A 731 14.84 22.12 -8.82
CA GLU A 731 15.87 22.81 -8.07
C GLU A 731 16.09 24.25 -8.55
N VAL A 732 16.45 25.10 -7.61
CA VAL A 732 16.89 26.47 -7.83
C VAL A 732 18.29 26.65 -7.26
N THR A 733 19.05 27.55 -7.85
CA THR A 733 20.42 27.85 -7.47
C THR A 733 20.45 29.05 -6.54
N PHE A 734 21.13 28.89 -5.41
CA PHE A 734 21.42 29.94 -4.45
C PHE A 734 22.91 30.17 -4.36
N THR A 735 23.30 31.43 -4.19
CA THR A 735 24.66 31.81 -3.84
C THR A 735 24.65 32.48 -2.48
N VAL A 736 25.53 32.04 -1.57
CA VAL A 736 25.74 32.62 -0.23
C VAL A 736 27.15 33.21 -0.17
N ALA A 737 27.34 34.36 0.46
CA ALA A 737 28.67 34.88 0.74
C ALA A 737 29.37 34.05 1.84
N ILE A 738 30.66 33.77 1.67
CA ILE A 738 31.49 33.21 2.74
C ILE A 738 31.98 34.37 3.61
N PRO A 739 31.90 34.28 4.96
CA PRO A 739 32.45 35.30 5.84
C PRO A 739 33.95 35.51 5.59
N GLU A 740 34.36 36.74 5.26
CA GLU A 740 35.74 37.06 4.88
C GLU A 740 36.76 36.69 5.97
N ASP A 741 36.38 36.79 7.24
CA ASP A 741 37.22 36.45 8.39
C ASP A 741 37.48 34.94 8.53
N LEU A 742 36.66 34.11 7.89
CA LEU A 742 36.82 32.66 7.86
C LEU A 742 37.63 32.18 6.64
N MET A 743 37.83 33.01 5.63
CA MET A 743 38.59 32.64 4.42
C MET A 743 40.08 32.45 4.75
N LYS A 744 40.58 31.21 4.60
CA LYS A 744 42.01 30.89 4.73
C LYS A 744 42.41 29.73 3.84
N GLU A 745 43.69 29.69 3.46
CA GLU A 745 44.25 28.61 2.63
C GLU A 745 44.13 27.25 3.35
N GLY A 746 43.61 26.24 2.64
CA GLY A 746 43.42 24.88 3.16
C GLY A 746 42.15 24.66 3.99
N ARG A 747 41.19 25.60 3.97
CA ARG A 747 39.85 25.43 4.55
C ARG A 747 38.83 25.20 3.43
N THR A 748 37.90 24.27 3.65
CA THR A 748 36.84 23.93 2.70
C THR A 748 35.48 24.32 3.28
N PHE A 749 34.66 25.05 2.52
CA PHE A 749 33.29 25.40 2.88
C PHE A 749 32.26 24.52 2.17
N TYR A 750 31.11 24.26 2.81
CA TYR A 750 29.97 23.56 2.21
C TYR A 750 28.66 23.92 2.94
N VAL A 751 27.52 23.53 2.36
CA VAL A 751 26.18 23.79 2.92
C VAL A 751 25.54 22.48 3.34
N ILE A 752 24.89 22.50 4.50
CA ILE A 752 24.06 21.40 5.00
C ILE A 752 22.62 21.91 5.08
N ARG A 753 21.68 21.15 4.52
CA ARG A 753 20.24 21.39 4.61
C ARG A 753 19.63 20.42 5.60
N VAL A 754 18.71 20.89 6.45
CA VAL A 754 17.82 20.06 7.24
C VAL A 754 16.41 20.21 6.70
N HIS A 755 15.77 19.11 6.32
CA HIS A 755 14.39 19.10 5.86
C HIS A 755 13.70 17.80 6.29
N ASP A 756 12.45 17.86 6.73
CA ASP A 756 11.70 16.71 7.28
C ASP A 756 12.47 15.91 8.35
N GLY A 757 13.25 16.61 9.19
CA GLY A 757 14.03 16.01 10.26
C GLY A 757 15.26 15.21 9.79
N LYS A 758 15.72 15.40 8.54
CA LYS A 758 16.94 14.79 7.99
C LYS A 758 17.93 15.85 7.54
N ALA A 759 19.20 15.68 7.91
CA ALA A 759 20.31 16.51 7.44
C ALA A 759 20.95 15.92 6.18
N GLU A 760 21.36 16.79 5.26
CA GLU A 760 22.02 16.45 4.00
C GLU A 760 23.05 17.52 3.64
N LYS A 761 24.30 17.10 3.36
CA LYS A 761 25.32 17.97 2.76
C LYS A 761 25.02 18.18 1.28
N LEU A 762 24.81 19.42 0.88
CA LEU A 762 24.55 19.80 -0.51
C LEU A 762 25.85 19.91 -1.31
N GLU A 763 25.75 19.64 -2.60
CA GLU A 763 26.84 19.94 -3.53
C GLU A 763 27.01 21.46 -3.68
N THR A 764 28.24 21.93 -3.50
CA THR A 764 28.57 23.36 -3.49
C THR A 764 29.73 23.69 -4.41
N VAL A 765 29.67 24.87 -5.03
CA VAL A 765 30.75 25.45 -5.84
C VAL A 765 31.22 26.73 -5.18
N GLU A 766 32.47 26.77 -4.72
CA GLU A 766 33.10 28.00 -4.23
C GLU A 766 33.54 28.85 -5.44
N ASN A 767 33.08 30.09 -5.48
CA ASN A 767 33.33 31.04 -6.56
C ASN A 767 34.52 31.93 -6.22
N GLU A 768 35.22 32.41 -7.25
CA GLU A 768 36.42 33.26 -7.10
C GLU A 768 36.15 34.61 -6.39
N ASP A 769 34.88 35.02 -6.32
CA ASP A 769 34.43 36.24 -5.63
C ASP A 769 34.16 36.05 -4.13
N GLY A 770 34.49 34.89 -3.56
CA GLY A 770 34.32 34.61 -2.14
C GLY A 770 32.90 34.20 -1.76
N THR A 771 32.12 33.71 -2.72
CA THR A 771 30.77 33.17 -2.50
C THR A 771 30.72 31.66 -2.72
N LEU A 772 29.68 31.01 -2.21
CA LEU A 772 29.44 29.58 -2.33
C LEU A 772 28.06 29.36 -2.96
N THR A 773 28.03 28.66 -4.09
CA THR A 773 26.80 28.37 -4.84
C THR A 773 26.35 26.94 -4.59
N PHE A 774 25.06 26.72 -4.37
CA PHE A 774 24.44 25.40 -4.24
C PHE A 774 23.06 25.37 -4.88
N LYS A 775 22.54 24.16 -5.10
CA LYS A 775 21.17 23.94 -5.57
C LYS A 775 20.30 23.34 -4.49
N THR A 776 19.04 23.71 -4.48
CA THR A 776 18.04 23.13 -3.59
C THR A 776 16.65 23.24 -4.19
N ASP A 777 15.82 22.24 -3.90
CA ASP A 777 14.39 22.16 -4.20
C ASP A 777 13.53 22.25 -2.95
N LYS A 778 14.11 22.06 -1.76
CA LYS A 778 13.42 22.07 -0.46
C LYS A 778 13.92 23.23 0.40
N PHE A 779 13.03 23.87 1.13
CA PHE A 779 13.23 25.15 1.85
C PHE A 779 12.93 24.95 3.34
N SER A 780 13.94 25.11 4.18
CA SER A 780 13.88 24.94 5.65
C SER A 780 15.17 25.47 6.27
N THR A 781 15.71 24.82 7.31
CA THR A 781 16.96 25.24 7.98
C THR A 781 18.20 24.85 7.17
N TYR A 782 19.11 25.78 6.93
CA TYR A 782 20.44 25.53 6.34
C TYR A 782 21.56 25.97 7.27
N ALA A 783 22.73 25.36 7.12
CA ALA A 783 23.97 25.81 7.74
C ALA A 783 25.12 25.85 6.74
N LEU A 784 25.83 26.98 6.70
CA LEU A 784 27.15 27.09 6.10
C LEU A 784 28.17 26.51 7.07
N ALA A 785 28.88 25.47 6.67
CA ALA A 785 29.86 24.75 7.48
C ALA A 785 31.25 24.78 6.83
N TYR A 786 32.29 24.57 7.64
CA TYR A 786 33.66 24.46 7.15
C TYR A 786 34.52 23.46 7.93
N GLU A 787 35.55 22.94 7.26
CA GLU A 787 36.58 22.10 7.85
C GLU A 787 37.99 22.53 7.40
N ASP A 788 38.99 22.31 8.26
CA ASP A 788 40.39 22.60 7.96
C ASP A 788 41.11 21.31 7.52
N ALA A 789 42.03 21.40 6.54
CA ALA A 789 42.82 20.26 6.09
C ALA A 789 43.62 19.61 7.23
N GLN A 790 43.52 18.28 7.37
CA GLN A 790 44.28 17.53 8.39
C GLN A 790 45.77 17.43 8.02
N GLU A 791 46.67 17.81 8.94
CA GLU A 791 48.11 17.60 8.78
C GLU A 791 48.43 16.10 8.70
N SER A 792 49.09 15.68 7.61
CA SER A 792 49.48 14.29 7.39
C SER A 792 50.68 13.88 8.26
N ILE A 793 50.48 12.93 9.18
CA ILE A 793 51.54 12.33 9.98
C ILE A 793 52.14 11.14 9.20
N THR A 794 53.32 11.31 8.60
CA THR A 794 54.04 10.19 7.95
C THR A 794 54.92 9.44 8.96
N THR A 795 54.65 8.15 9.20
CA THR A 795 55.57 7.23 9.93
C THR A 795 56.37 6.33 8.96
N PRO A 796 57.67 6.04 9.20
CA PRO A 796 58.52 5.30 8.26
C PRO A 796 58.38 3.78 8.35
N ILE A 797 58.49 3.13 7.20
CA ILE A 797 58.40 1.68 6.95
C ILE A 797 59.75 1.00 7.28
N THR A 798 59.73 -0.17 7.94
CA THR A 798 60.89 -1.08 8.07
C THR A 798 60.51 -2.48 7.52
N PRO A 799 61.42 -3.21 6.83
CA PRO A 799 61.06 -4.33 5.95
C PRO A 799 60.87 -5.68 6.69
N VAL A 800 60.01 -6.53 6.12
CA VAL A 800 59.66 -7.88 6.58
C VAL A 800 60.71 -8.92 6.13
N GLN A 801 61.06 -9.85 7.02
CA GLN A 801 61.73 -11.13 6.69
C GLN A 801 60.84 -12.31 7.16
N PRO A 802 60.65 -13.39 6.37
CA PRO A 802 59.71 -14.46 6.70
C PRO A 802 60.34 -15.75 7.27
N ALA A 803 59.50 -16.43 8.07
CA ALA A 803 59.24 -17.89 8.15
C ALA A 803 59.64 -18.69 9.43
N GLN A 804 58.56 -19.11 10.14
CA GLN A 804 58.26 -20.48 10.66
C GLN A 804 58.94 -20.96 11.98
N PRO A 805 58.43 -22.00 12.68
CA PRO A 805 57.11 -22.09 13.33
C PRO A 805 57.15 -22.76 14.74
N GLY A 806 56.15 -22.48 15.58
CA GLY A 806 55.59 -23.46 16.51
C GLY A 806 56.09 -23.55 17.97
N GLN A 807 55.12 -23.92 18.82
CA GLN A 807 55.19 -24.51 20.16
C GLN A 807 55.15 -23.60 21.41
N SER A 808 53.92 -23.51 21.93
CA SER A 808 53.45 -23.94 23.26
C SER A 808 53.98 -23.31 24.56
N GLN A 809 52.98 -22.90 25.34
CA GLN A 809 52.78 -23.10 26.79
C GLN A 809 53.52 -22.24 27.81
N ASP A 810 52.65 -21.62 28.62
CA ASP A 810 52.64 -21.60 30.08
C ASP A 810 53.67 -20.75 30.84
N ASP A 811 53.08 -19.76 31.50
CA ASP A 811 53.16 -19.52 32.94
C ASP A 811 54.42 -18.90 33.59
N VAL A 812 54.12 -17.76 34.23
CA VAL A 812 54.36 -17.50 35.67
C VAL A 812 55.71 -16.93 36.09
N LYS A 813 55.60 -15.69 36.59
CA LYS A 813 56.23 -15.04 37.77
C LYS A 813 57.76 -15.05 37.93
N GLY A 814 58.21 -13.86 38.33
CA GLY A 814 59.23 -13.67 39.36
C GLY A 814 60.16 -12.52 38.96
N GLU A 815 60.09 -11.35 39.60
CA GLU A 815 60.85 -11.05 40.83
C GLU A 815 62.37 -11.04 40.55
N THR A 816 63.19 -10.05 40.88
CA THR A 816 63.06 -8.76 41.58
C THR A 816 64.46 -8.10 41.54
N VAL A 817 64.51 -6.78 41.80
CA VAL A 817 65.59 -6.07 42.55
C VAL A 817 66.93 -5.95 41.78
N VAL A 818 67.46 -4.75 41.53
CA VAL A 818 68.24 -3.93 42.47
C VAL A 818 68.15 -2.45 42.05
N THR A 819 67.58 -1.62 42.95
CA THR A 819 67.78 -0.16 43.11
C THR A 819 69.17 0.09 43.73
N PRO A 820 69.68 1.32 44.04
CA PRO A 820 69.06 2.65 44.07
C PRO A 820 70.04 3.69 43.41
N ASP A 821 69.96 5.00 43.49
CA ASP A 821 69.37 5.86 44.50
C ASP A 821 69.32 7.30 43.99
N ASN A 822 68.25 7.99 44.41
CA ASN A 822 68.20 9.34 44.96
C ASN A 822 68.65 10.57 44.11
N ASN A 823 67.94 11.70 44.15
CA ASN A 823 67.05 12.14 45.22
C ASN A 823 66.12 13.30 44.80
N GLN A 824 64.92 13.23 45.38
CA GLN A 824 64.18 14.31 46.04
C GLN A 824 63.56 15.46 45.20
N GLN A 825 62.32 15.90 45.47
CA GLN A 825 61.28 15.47 46.42
C GLN A 825 59.99 16.29 46.18
N VAL A 826 58.83 15.64 46.39
CA VAL A 826 57.67 16.10 47.22
C VAL A 826 56.84 17.30 46.67
N THR A 827 55.51 17.26 46.59
CA THR A 827 54.48 16.81 47.56
C THR A 827 53.09 16.78 46.90
N ASN A 828 52.22 15.84 47.32
CA ASN A 828 50.80 16.01 47.74
C ASN A 828 49.74 16.66 46.82
N THR A 829 48.45 16.32 46.77
CA THR A 829 47.57 15.28 47.38
C THR A 829 46.17 15.44 46.75
N GLN A 830 45.53 14.31 46.42
CA GLN A 830 44.09 13.94 46.41
C GLN A 830 42.95 14.83 45.85
N ASN A 831 42.00 14.09 45.24
CA ASN A 831 40.52 14.20 45.28
C ASN A 831 39.90 15.39 44.50
N THR A 832 38.77 15.31 43.79
CA THR A 832 37.63 14.37 43.75
C THR A 832 36.78 14.68 42.50
N GLN A 833 36.06 13.65 42.05
CA GLN A 833 34.79 13.58 41.29
C GLN A 833 34.07 14.81 40.69
N GLU A 834 33.60 14.55 39.46
CA GLU A 834 32.26 14.78 38.88
C GLU A 834 31.84 16.10 38.21
N THR A 835 31.35 15.89 36.97
CA THR A 835 30.19 16.50 36.28
C THR A 835 30.34 17.79 35.44
N THR A 836 30.05 17.57 34.14
CA THR A 836 29.19 18.31 33.19
C THR A 836 29.61 19.64 32.54
N LYS A 837 29.29 19.68 31.22
CA LYS A 837 28.98 20.78 30.28
C LYS A 837 30.04 21.26 29.27
N GLU A 838 29.63 21.15 28.00
CA GLU A 838 29.93 21.96 26.79
C GLU A 838 29.94 23.49 27.01
N PRO A 839 30.24 24.36 26.02
CA PRO A 839 30.92 24.19 24.71
C PRO A 839 32.13 25.15 24.57
N LYS A 840 32.88 25.10 23.46
CA LYS A 840 33.86 26.15 23.10
C LYS A 840 33.44 26.88 21.83
N THR A 841 32.97 28.11 22.02
CA THR A 841 32.84 29.15 21.00
C THR A 841 34.22 29.73 20.64
N GLY A 842 34.28 30.31 19.44
CA GLY A 842 35.47 30.78 18.72
C GLY A 842 36.36 31.80 19.44
N ASP A 843 37.59 31.84 18.94
CA ASP A 843 38.70 32.66 19.42
C ASP A 843 38.40 34.16 19.24
N THR A 844 38.58 34.93 20.32
CA THR A 844 38.41 36.39 20.35
C THR A 844 39.70 37.02 20.85
N SER A 845 40.38 37.79 20.00
CA SER A 845 41.33 38.79 20.47
C SER A 845 41.47 39.99 19.52
N ASN A 846 40.60 41.00 19.70
CA ASN A 846 41.01 42.29 20.29
C ASN A 846 39.86 43.30 20.32
N ILE A 847 39.52 43.73 21.54
CA ILE A 847 38.46 44.68 21.87
C ILE A 847 39.05 46.09 21.97
N ALA A 848 38.52 47.02 21.18
CA ALA A 848 38.26 48.44 21.50
C ALA A 848 37.56 49.02 20.25
N LEU A 849 36.40 49.67 20.26
CA LEU A 849 35.80 50.57 21.24
C LEU A 849 34.32 50.80 20.81
N TYR A 850 33.39 50.73 21.76
CA TYR A 850 31.94 50.91 21.59
C TYR A 850 31.51 52.27 21.01
N GLY A 851 30.42 52.28 20.23
CA GLY A 851 29.55 53.45 20.16
C GLY A 851 28.50 53.50 19.05
N ALA A 852 27.25 53.24 19.44
CA ALA A 852 25.99 53.75 18.89
C ALA A 852 25.18 52.87 17.91
N MET A 853 23.99 52.51 18.43
CA MET A 853 22.80 51.98 17.79
C MET A 853 22.51 52.48 16.37
N ALA A 854 22.12 51.55 15.49
CA ALA A 854 20.89 51.64 14.71
C ALA A 854 20.41 50.22 14.39
N LEU A 855 19.18 49.90 14.82
CA LEU A 855 18.35 48.91 14.15
C LEU A 855 18.26 49.32 12.68
N ILE A 856 18.90 48.55 11.81
CA ILE A 856 18.55 48.52 10.39
C ILE A 856 18.37 47.05 10.05
N SER A 857 17.13 46.60 10.19
CA SER A 857 16.60 45.56 9.32
C SER A 857 16.79 46.03 7.88
N LEU A 858 17.74 45.47 7.16
CA LEU A 858 17.73 45.47 5.71
C LEU A 858 17.97 44.02 5.30
N GLY A 859 16.90 43.23 5.29
CA GLY A 859 16.86 42.07 4.43
C GLY A 859 17.23 42.55 3.04
N LEU A 860 18.30 41.99 2.47
CA LEU A 860 18.47 42.01 1.03
C LEU A 860 17.41 41.06 0.49
N VAL A 861 16.20 41.58 0.39
CA VAL A 861 15.10 40.94 -0.32
C VAL A 861 15.52 40.92 -1.78
N GLY A 862 16.07 39.78 -2.22
CA GLY A 862 16.07 39.40 -3.63
C GLY A 862 14.63 39.12 -4.07
N ALA A 863 13.74 40.13 -3.99
CA ALA A 863 12.38 39.99 -4.45
C ALA A 863 12.39 39.95 -5.97
N ILE A 864 12.43 38.74 -6.51
CA ILE A 864 11.88 38.46 -7.82
C ILE A 864 10.35 38.50 -7.64
N VAL A 865 9.74 39.67 -7.79
CA VAL A 865 8.26 39.78 -7.76
C VAL A 865 7.72 39.39 -9.13
N LEU A 866 7.33 38.13 -9.29
CA LEU A 866 6.68 37.64 -10.50
C LEU A 866 5.18 37.85 -10.38
N LYS A 867 4.64 38.81 -11.13
CA LYS A 867 3.22 39.19 -11.06
C LYS A 867 2.43 38.48 -12.15
N LYS A 868 1.49 37.60 -11.77
CA LYS A 868 0.48 37.06 -12.71
C LYS A 868 -0.85 37.77 -12.45
N LYS A 869 -1.28 38.59 -13.41
CA LYS A 869 -2.60 39.23 -13.34
C LYS A 869 -3.65 38.29 -13.95
N VAL A 870 -4.41 37.61 -13.10
CA VAL A 870 -5.50 36.75 -13.56
C VAL A 870 -6.69 37.63 -13.92
N SER A 871 -7.07 37.68 -15.20
CA SER A 871 -8.26 38.42 -15.63
C SER A 871 -9.51 37.57 -15.39
N LYS A 872 -10.56 38.13 -14.77
CA LYS A 872 -11.88 37.49 -14.63
C LYS A 872 -12.33 36.89 -15.96
N LYS A 873 -12.63 35.59 -15.96
CA LYS A 873 -13.39 34.94 -17.01
C LYS A 873 -14.87 34.93 -16.64
#